data_AF-V8P727-F1
#
_entry.id   AF-V8P727-F1
#
_cell.length_a   1.000
_cell.length_b   1.000
_cell.length_c   1.000
_cell.angle_alpha   90.00
_cell.angle_beta   90.00
_cell.angle_gamma   90.00
#
_symmetry.space_group_name_H-M   'P 1'
#
loop_
_entity.id
_entity.type
_entity.pdbx_description
1 polymer ?
#
loop_
_entity_poly.entity_id
_entity_poly.type
_entity_poly.pdbx_seq_one_letter_code
_entity_poly.pdbx_strand_id
1 'polypeptide(L)'
;MLDSAEDVSVMLSAFRPFSEALLLLTNLTEGLLWDLKESLQRKHLAETLQILKNSIPMLFTAKVSHLQYPHEQQMSLSKNYIFDLAKSSIKKLISLLKSNIRRTKKLHERYGLFPQHLHQFLGLMSSPQPIHLHEDKSNLPVEVLIFYCMLFADSSRATLKQKLIQLCHHLLKFRKVIVMDVSTFNGFPKENIKEECLAMKTELEHLNQVIRSAVIYHVLDNLVDIKGPMRRLIEAAMEPYVGKEGLLRKLKPLVTTFFSHSTQMLKAANLILVTCTEKETIEDIEQCIEQFHRLLATVPGLLSELSLFPGNGDVSKKFNFLSQLWSSTTESLMMCLDKILDLHEFLDASVQEMMRHKEASEKALDMQHFEHFGGHTSRLCRQATQIVEFVRRFVAKARDPIFRNGLLVLIKQLKNAITQTEISINWCMARTTSLQAKEEYSKRTKELIEFACNVQKGLDECNQPDILNPLRDGVHDFNISVDFPNALASQDPMEFKFPRINIIYQKDAVRRANLHPLISELTTATRIHDAIHLNGICADLLELANCCIDAAKEALRIVESPMSDKLLNYKEIVVLIPHFIGLAREVEANPVLNSEQLLQTAMLLSEKIDETKHSLTFVVSSWYRLAKQLIGSMPPCSSHDEIQSLDEIMEILERLVQLISKVVHSDDRKLLPVCSSLQEIFLRVQTQFTCVQTRTKYLLEKAQDISKSHPDFAKQDSFDASCILWSVTIQALLNIVDQFIGRDVLALKDLQTKMKHRLCLQSTLTTVSENSVRIQEAAKLSILLCARQGIENEIPSQTEQIKIWTESLLQVANALAVSPIAAPSLLVQFEVLQRKLAITAKAILLQLNGLNGEYLSSIQSVVRLSQFISHGTGSNSDLIQKETFGRKAAFLKANIQTVDKVIRDALEEPSKFLKPKENVLTTTGSLLLLTDEIMGLAGQFHSQLDQHHHLVDSLLYEWSAKAGYLVRQLQSMKGMSETVLQVVRRCLQNDEEHIYSIQPSLLKKEDCTQHQNTPSQGHKAIKAGEGFFSACNKITMTKEEVIATAIQVIAGGEALVKFAGRITKDCLDERCAAELLCALEKTKTINYQLRIITR
;
A
#
# COMPACT_ATOMS: atom_id res chain seq x y z
N MET A 1 41.25 34.27 0.54
CA MET A 1 42.45 34.83 1.19
C MET A 1 43.70 34.12 0.69
N LEU A 2 43.93 32.84 1.01
CA LEU A 2 45.14 32.13 0.57
C LEU A 2 45.19 31.86 -0.95
N ASP A 3 44.06 31.50 -1.55
CA ASP A 3 43.95 31.31 -3.02
C ASP A 3 44.02 32.64 -3.80
N SER A 4 43.54 33.72 -3.17
CA SER A 4 43.45 35.08 -3.73
C SER A 4 44.71 35.93 -3.49
N ALA A 5 45.80 35.35 -2.95
CA ALA A 5 47.05 36.09 -2.77
C ALA A 5 47.75 36.30 -4.11
N GLU A 6 48.09 37.56 -4.40
CA GLU A 6 48.69 38.02 -5.67
C GLU A 6 50.22 38.11 -5.63
N ASP A 7 50.81 38.20 -4.43
CA ASP A 7 52.25 38.19 -4.22
C ASP A 7 52.65 37.24 -3.07
N VAL A 8 53.95 36.95 -2.99
CA VAL A 8 54.50 36.03 -1.98
C VAL A 8 54.38 36.60 -0.55
N SER A 9 54.36 37.92 -0.38
CA SER A 9 54.26 38.59 0.93
C SER A 9 52.85 38.47 1.53
N VAL A 10 51.82 38.73 0.72
CA VAL A 10 50.40 38.54 1.02
C VAL A 10 50.10 37.05 1.21
N MET A 11 50.76 36.17 0.46
CA MET A 11 50.62 34.72 0.67
C MET A 11 51.20 34.28 2.02
N LEU A 12 52.41 34.73 2.38
CA LEU A 12 53.06 34.40 3.66
C LEU A 12 52.24 34.92 4.85
N SER A 13 51.72 36.14 4.77
CA SER A 13 50.86 36.72 5.81
C SER A 13 49.51 36.00 5.95
N ALA A 14 48.94 35.47 4.88
CA ALA A 14 47.71 34.67 4.92
C ALA A 14 47.96 33.20 5.31
N PHE A 15 49.13 32.64 4.99
CA PHE A 15 49.46 31.24 5.26
C PHE A 15 49.75 30.98 6.73
N ARG A 16 50.41 31.91 7.42
CA ARG A 16 50.72 31.80 8.85
C ARG A 16 49.48 31.52 9.73
N PRO A 17 48.44 32.38 9.77
CA PRO A 17 47.25 32.12 10.59
C PRO A 17 46.45 30.89 10.11
N PHE A 18 46.50 30.57 8.82
CA PHE A 18 45.86 29.37 8.28
C PHE A 18 46.55 28.08 8.75
N SER A 19 47.88 28.05 8.75
CA SER A 19 48.67 26.91 9.22
C SER A 19 48.52 26.68 10.72
N GLU A 20 48.47 27.76 11.52
CA GLU A 20 48.23 27.70 12.96
C GLU A 20 46.83 27.13 13.27
N ALA A 21 45.80 27.59 12.55
CA ALA A 21 44.44 27.06 12.70
C ALA A 21 44.33 25.59 12.30
N LEU A 22 45.02 25.17 11.24
CA LEU A 22 45.01 23.77 10.80
C LEU A 22 45.78 22.86 11.76
N LEU A 23 46.91 23.33 12.31
CA LEU A 23 47.67 22.59 13.32
C LEU A 23 46.85 22.44 14.61
N LEU A 24 46.14 23.48 15.05
CA LEU A 24 45.22 23.40 16.18
C LEU A 24 44.11 22.38 15.93
N LEU A 25 43.45 22.44 14.77
CA LEU A 25 42.43 21.47 14.37
C LEU A 25 42.99 20.04 14.37
N THR A 26 44.23 19.90 13.90
CA THR A 26 44.91 18.61 13.83
C THR A 26 45.18 18.05 15.21
N ASN A 27 45.77 18.84 16.11
CA ASN A 27 46.04 18.43 17.50
C ASN A 27 44.76 18.07 18.27
N LEU A 28 43.68 18.85 18.08
CA LEU A 28 42.39 18.56 18.69
C LEU A 28 41.77 17.27 18.15
N THR A 29 41.93 17.00 16.86
CA THR A 29 41.42 15.76 16.24
C THR A 29 42.27 14.55 16.63
N GLU A 30 43.57 14.72 16.86
CA GLU A 30 44.45 13.68 17.40
C GLU A 30 44.12 13.35 18.86
N GLY A 31 43.86 14.37 19.69
CA GLY A 31 43.34 14.14 21.05
C GLY A 31 42.03 13.34 21.04
N LEU A 32 41.10 13.70 20.15
CA LEU A 32 39.85 12.95 19.96
C LEU A 32 40.10 11.50 19.45
N LEU A 33 41.12 11.28 18.62
CA LEU A 33 41.49 9.93 18.13
C LEU A 33 42.02 9.02 19.24
N TRP A 34 42.66 9.58 20.28
CA TRP A 34 43.09 8.83 21.46
C TRP A 34 41.92 8.41 22.35
N ASP A 35 40.89 9.26 22.45
CA ASP A 35 39.70 9.02 23.28
C ASP A 35 38.70 8.02 22.65
N LEU A 36 38.76 7.82 21.32
CA LEU A 36 37.85 6.94 20.59
C LEU A 36 38.33 5.48 20.63
N LYS A 37 37.48 4.54 21.06
CA LYS A 37 37.73 3.09 20.94
C LYS A 37 37.90 2.68 19.48
N GLU A 38 38.65 1.60 19.22
CA GLU A 38 38.94 1.10 17.87
C GLU A 38 37.66 0.87 17.07
N SER A 39 37.50 1.64 15.99
CA SER A 39 36.35 1.58 15.10
C SER A 39 36.80 1.87 13.66
N LEU A 40 36.01 1.42 12.69
CA LEU A 40 36.25 1.72 11.27
C LEU A 40 36.27 3.24 11.00
N GLN A 41 35.55 4.02 11.79
CA GLN A 41 35.51 5.48 11.69
C GLN A 41 36.75 6.15 12.28
N ARG A 42 37.39 5.58 13.32
CA ARG A 42 38.71 6.01 13.81
C ARG A 42 39.76 5.89 12.70
N LYS A 43 39.73 4.80 11.91
CA LYS A 43 40.63 4.61 10.76
C LYS A 43 40.40 5.65 9.67
N HIS A 44 39.15 5.89 9.26
CA HIS A 44 38.83 6.92 8.26
C HIS A 44 39.14 8.35 8.74
N LEU A 45 38.94 8.65 10.02
CA LEU A 45 39.28 9.94 10.62
C LEU A 45 40.81 10.13 10.63
N ALA A 46 41.57 9.10 11.01
CA ALA A 46 43.03 9.10 10.98
C ALA A 46 43.57 9.25 9.54
N GLU A 47 43.02 8.51 8.56
CA GLU A 47 43.39 8.63 7.15
C GLU A 47 43.10 10.03 6.58
N THR A 48 41.91 10.56 6.85
CA THR A 48 41.51 11.91 6.39
C THR A 48 42.37 12.98 7.02
N LEU A 49 42.74 12.80 8.30
CA LEU A 49 43.64 13.69 9.02
C LEU A 49 45.07 13.64 8.46
N GLN A 50 45.55 12.45 8.09
CA GLN A 50 46.87 12.28 7.48
C GLN A 50 46.96 12.95 6.10
N ILE A 51 45.91 12.80 5.29
CA ILE A 51 45.82 13.48 3.98
C ILE A 51 45.81 15.00 4.18
N LEU A 52 45.09 15.50 5.18
CA LEU A 52 45.06 16.93 5.49
C LEU A 52 46.43 17.45 5.95
N LYS A 53 47.13 16.71 6.85
CA LYS A 53 48.51 17.03 7.28
C LYS A 53 49.46 17.15 6.10
N ASN A 54 49.42 16.17 5.19
CA ASN A 54 50.29 16.16 4.01
C ASN A 54 49.95 17.29 3.02
N SER A 55 48.70 17.76 3.00
CA SER A 55 48.27 18.84 2.11
C SER A 55 48.77 20.22 2.52
N ILE A 56 49.11 20.46 3.80
CA ILE A 56 49.56 21.77 4.32
C ILE A 56 50.83 22.29 3.61
N PRO A 57 51.96 21.55 3.62
CA PRO A 57 53.17 21.98 2.92
C PRO A 57 52.99 22.00 1.40
N MET A 58 52.12 21.13 0.86
CA MET A 58 51.81 21.10 -0.57
C MET A 58 51.06 22.35 -1.04
N LEU A 59 50.11 22.88 -0.24
CA LEU A 59 49.40 24.13 -0.55
C LEU A 59 50.35 25.32 -0.62
N PHE A 60 51.30 25.40 0.32
CA PHE A 60 52.32 26.44 0.33
C PHE A 60 53.16 26.36 -0.94
N THR A 61 53.74 25.19 -1.21
CA THR A 61 54.64 24.97 -2.34
C THR A 61 53.95 25.21 -3.68
N ALA A 62 52.72 24.72 -3.85
CA ALA A 62 51.96 24.89 -5.09
C ALA A 62 51.59 26.36 -5.35
N LYS A 63 51.24 27.12 -4.31
CA LYS A 63 50.92 28.55 -4.46
C LYS A 63 52.15 29.40 -4.69
N VAL A 64 53.29 29.15 -4.00
CA VAL A 64 54.57 29.83 -4.29
C VAL A 64 55.00 29.55 -5.72
N SER A 65 54.98 28.28 -6.15
CA SER A 65 55.43 27.88 -7.49
C SER A 65 54.59 28.53 -8.59
N HIS A 66 53.27 28.65 -8.38
CA HIS A 66 52.39 29.36 -9.30
C HIS A 66 52.64 30.88 -9.33
N LEU A 67 53.00 31.50 -8.20
CA LEU A 67 53.35 32.92 -8.14
C LEU A 67 54.73 33.23 -8.75
N GLN A 68 55.66 32.27 -8.68
CA GLN A 68 56.99 32.38 -9.29
C GLN A 68 56.98 32.11 -10.79
N TYR A 69 56.09 31.24 -11.27
CA TYR A 69 55.94 30.88 -12.68
C TYR A 69 54.48 31.01 -13.16
N PRO A 70 53.94 32.24 -13.30
CA PRO A 70 52.53 32.46 -13.59
C PRO A 70 52.09 31.98 -14.98
N HIS A 71 53.02 31.91 -15.93
CA HIS A 71 52.75 31.57 -17.33
C HIS A 71 52.70 30.06 -17.61
N GLU A 72 53.08 29.20 -16.65
CA GLU A 72 53.00 27.74 -16.82
C GLU A 72 51.64 27.20 -16.36
N GLN A 73 50.85 26.73 -17.33
CA GLN A 73 49.53 26.12 -17.07
C GLN A 73 49.59 24.93 -16.10
N GLN A 74 50.68 24.16 -16.12
CA GLN A 74 50.84 22.98 -15.27
C GLN A 74 50.91 23.34 -13.77
N MET A 75 51.50 24.50 -13.43
CA MET A 75 51.56 24.99 -12.05
C MET A 75 50.18 25.47 -11.56
N SER A 76 49.36 26.04 -12.45
CA SER A 76 47.97 26.41 -12.16
C SER A 76 47.08 25.18 -11.89
N LEU A 77 47.23 24.13 -12.70
CA LEU A 77 46.51 22.86 -12.51
C LEU A 77 46.92 22.16 -11.21
N SER A 78 48.22 22.13 -10.90
CA SER A 78 48.74 21.55 -9.66
C SER A 78 48.24 22.32 -8.42
N LYS A 79 48.22 23.66 -8.48
CA LYS A 79 47.61 24.51 -7.45
C LYS A 79 46.13 24.15 -7.25
N ASN A 80 45.33 24.13 -8.30
CA ASN A 80 43.89 23.88 -8.19
C ASN A 80 43.61 22.47 -7.62
N TYR A 81 44.35 21.45 -8.06
CA TYR A 81 44.21 20.09 -7.54
C TYR A 81 44.50 20.00 -6.03
N ILE A 82 45.59 20.61 -5.56
CA ILE A 82 45.97 20.55 -4.13
C ILE A 82 45.00 21.37 -3.27
N PHE A 83 44.51 22.50 -3.78
CA PHE A 83 43.47 23.29 -3.08
C PHE A 83 42.14 22.55 -3.00
N ASP A 84 41.73 21.87 -4.05
CA ASP A 84 40.52 21.04 -4.04
C ASP A 84 40.66 19.80 -3.16
N LEU A 85 41.85 19.18 -3.12
CA LEU A 85 42.16 18.07 -2.21
C LEU A 85 42.09 18.49 -0.74
N ALA A 86 42.66 19.64 -0.39
CA ALA A 86 42.59 20.17 0.98
C ALA A 86 41.15 20.54 1.36
N LYS A 87 40.41 21.21 0.45
CA LYS A 87 39.03 21.63 0.69
C LYS A 87 38.08 20.43 0.83
N SER A 88 38.26 19.40 0.01
CA SER A 88 37.48 18.15 0.11
C SER A 88 37.81 17.37 1.39
N SER A 89 39.08 17.32 1.79
CA SER A 89 39.53 16.69 3.04
C SER A 89 38.95 17.39 4.28
N ILE A 90 38.96 18.73 4.32
CA ILE A 90 38.34 19.51 5.41
C ILE A 90 36.82 19.28 5.46
N LYS A 91 36.14 19.31 4.31
CA LYS A 91 34.69 19.01 4.24
C LYS A 91 34.38 17.61 4.76
N LYS A 92 35.21 16.63 4.39
CA LYS A 92 35.08 15.24 4.83
C LYS A 92 35.33 15.12 6.34
N LEU A 93 36.36 15.76 6.87
CA LEU A 93 36.64 15.82 8.32
C LEU A 93 35.47 16.43 9.10
N ILE A 94 34.93 17.56 8.64
CA ILE A 94 33.75 18.21 9.26
C ILE A 94 32.53 17.28 9.22
N SER A 95 32.31 16.58 8.11
CA SER A 95 31.19 15.64 7.99
C SER A 95 31.33 14.46 8.97
N LEU A 96 32.53 13.92 9.13
CA LEU A 96 32.84 12.84 10.06
C LEU A 96 32.63 13.29 11.51
N LEU A 97 33.14 14.46 11.88
CA LEU A 97 33.00 15.03 13.23
C LEU A 97 31.53 15.37 13.56
N LYS A 98 30.77 15.94 12.62
CA LYS A 98 29.33 16.22 12.81
C LYS A 98 28.49 14.95 12.87
N SER A 99 28.85 13.91 12.12
CA SER A 99 28.17 12.62 12.17
C SER A 99 28.32 11.97 13.55
N ASN A 100 29.49 12.14 14.20
CA ASN A 100 29.79 11.57 15.51
C ASN A 100 28.91 12.19 16.62
N ILE A 101 28.79 13.52 16.64
CA ILE A 101 27.94 14.25 17.62
C ILE A 101 26.46 13.92 17.45
N ARG A 102 26.01 13.66 16.23
CA ARG A 102 24.60 13.33 15.93
C ARG A 102 24.28 11.84 16.15
N ARG A 103 25.24 10.94 15.97
CA ARG A 103 25.09 9.49 16.17
C ARG A 103 25.18 9.10 17.64
N THR A 104 26.17 9.61 18.39
CA THR A 104 26.33 9.30 19.83
C THR A 104 25.12 9.71 20.67
N LYS A 105 24.44 10.82 20.33
CA LYS A 105 23.19 11.24 20.99
C LYS A 105 21.91 10.53 20.50
N LYS A 106 21.85 9.99 19.28
CA LYS A 106 20.63 9.32 18.75
C LYS A 106 20.64 7.79 18.81
N LEU A 107 21.81 7.16 18.81
CA LEU A 107 21.94 5.69 18.75
C LEU A 107 21.95 5.06 20.15
N HIS A 108 22.55 5.72 21.15
CA HIS A 108 22.55 5.22 22.53
C HIS A 108 21.17 5.25 23.19
N GLU A 109 20.21 6.00 22.63
CA GLU A 109 18.84 6.13 23.15
C GLU A 109 17.82 5.16 22.53
N ARG A 110 18.20 4.21 21.65
CA ARG A 110 17.21 3.40 20.89
C ARG A 110 17.38 1.88 20.90
N TYR A 111 18.55 1.34 21.22
CA TYR A 111 18.82 -0.10 21.07
C TYR A 111 19.31 -0.72 22.37
N GLY A 112 18.85 -1.94 22.69
CA GLY A 112 19.07 -2.60 23.98
C GLY A 112 18.16 -2.12 25.13
N LEU A 113 17.33 -1.10 24.91
CA LEU A 113 16.39 -0.58 25.91
C LEU A 113 15.22 -1.53 26.18
N PHE A 114 14.76 -2.29 25.17
CA PHE A 114 13.62 -3.19 25.35
C PHE A 114 13.89 -4.30 26.40
N PRO A 115 14.98 -5.10 26.29
CA PRO A 115 15.31 -6.10 27.31
C PRO A 115 15.64 -5.48 28.66
N GLN A 116 16.25 -4.28 28.68
CA GLN A 116 16.56 -3.56 29.92
C GLN A 116 15.28 -3.11 30.65
N HIS A 117 14.33 -2.51 29.94
CA HIS A 117 13.04 -2.11 30.50
C HIS A 117 12.18 -3.31 30.88
N LEU A 118 12.22 -4.39 30.11
CA LEU A 118 11.55 -5.65 30.43
C LEU A 118 12.11 -6.25 31.73
N HIS A 119 13.43 -6.33 31.86
CA HIS A 119 14.09 -6.85 33.06
C HIS A 119 13.88 -5.94 34.27
N GLN A 120 13.98 -4.62 34.09
CA GLN A 120 13.66 -3.63 35.12
C GLN A 120 12.22 -3.79 35.60
N PHE A 121 11.27 -3.99 34.69
CA PHE A 121 9.86 -4.10 35.03
C PHE A 121 9.54 -5.47 35.65
N LEU A 122 10.08 -6.58 35.15
CA LEU A 122 9.99 -7.88 35.79
C LEU A 122 10.58 -7.89 37.22
N GLY A 123 11.66 -7.14 37.44
CA GLY A 123 12.25 -6.93 38.77
C GLY A 123 11.30 -6.17 39.70
N LEU A 124 10.68 -5.09 39.22
CA LEU A 124 9.67 -4.32 39.95
C LEU A 124 8.45 -5.17 40.33
N MET A 125 8.00 -6.06 39.44
CA MET A 125 6.87 -6.94 39.69
C MET A 125 7.21 -8.12 40.63
N SER A 126 8.48 -8.54 40.69
CA SER A 126 8.92 -9.65 41.55
C SER A 126 9.13 -9.26 43.02
N SER A 127 9.38 -7.98 43.31
CA SER A 127 9.47 -7.45 44.68
C SER A 127 8.69 -6.13 44.81
N PRO A 128 7.35 -6.18 44.93
CA PRO A 128 6.52 -4.99 44.96
C PRO A 128 6.73 -4.22 46.28
N GLN A 129 7.48 -3.12 46.22
CA GLN A 129 7.50 -2.13 47.30
C GLN A 129 6.62 -0.93 46.95
N PRO A 130 5.85 -0.37 47.90
CA PRO A 130 4.91 0.73 47.64
C PRO A 130 5.55 1.96 46.99
N ILE A 131 6.81 2.26 47.35
CA ILE A 131 7.57 3.45 46.88
C ILE A 131 7.97 3.33 45.40
N HIS A 132 8.05 2.11 44.87
CA HIS A 132 8.47 1.84 43.50
C HIS A 132 7.30 1.72 42.51
N LEU A 133 6.06 1.61 43.00
CA LEU A 133 4.83 1.49 42.19
C LEU A 133 4.12 2.83 41.95
N HIS A 134 4.63 3.93 42.51
CA HIS A 134 4.09 5.28 42.32
C HIS A 134 4.18 5.73 40.84
N GLU A 135 3.20 6.51 40.38
CA GLU A 135 2.92 6.83 38.95
C GLU A 135 4.16 7.10 38.08
N ASP A 136 5.19 7.79 38.56
CA ASP A 136 6.31 8.23 37.72
C ASP A 136 7.32 7.13 37.35
N LYS A 137 7.45 6.06 38.14
CA LYS A 137 8.47 5.00 37.91
C LYS A 137 7.94 3.77 37.16
N SER A 138 6.63 3.50 37.23
CA SER A 138 5.97 2.38 36.55
C SER A 138 5.43 2.76 35.15
N ASN A 139 5.19 4.04 34.86
CA ASN A 139 4.62 4.50 33.58
C ASN A 139 5.61 4.42 32.41
N LEU A 140 6.85 4.87 32.61
CA LEU A 140 7.85 4.96 31.53
C LEU A 140 8.25 3.59 30.94
N PRO A 141 8.48 2.52 31.74
CA PRO A 141 8.82 1.20 31.19
C PRO A 141 7.66 0.55 30.42
N VAL A 142 6.41 0.70 30.88
CA VAL A 142 5.24 0.09 30.24
C VAL A 142 4.97 0.70 28.86
N GLU A 143 5.04 2.02 28.74
CA GLU A 143 4.79 2.71 27.46
C GLU A 143 5.88 2.40 26.43
N VAL A 144 7.13 2.31 26.86
CA VAL A 144 8.26 1.89 26.02
C VAL A 144 8.12 0.42 25.59
N LEU A 145 7.72 -0.48 26.49
CA LEU A 145 7.44 -1.87 26.15
C LEU A 145 6.31 -1.98 25.12
N ILE A 146 5.20 -1.28 25.31
CA ILE A 146 4.07 -1.27 24.35
C ILE A 146 4.50 -0.75 22.99
N PHE A 147 5.30 0.33 22.94
CA PHE A 147 5.83 0.86 21.69
C PHE A 147 6.60 -0.20 20.90
N TYR A 148 7.52 -0.91 21.55
CA TYR A 148 8.27 -1.98 20.88
C TYR A 148 7.38 -3.16 20.53
N CYS A 149 6.42 -3.54 21.38
CA CYS A 149 5.47 -4.60 21.06
C CYS A 149 4.61 -4.27 19.83
N MET A 150 4.20 -3.02 19.66
CA MET A 150 3.49 -2.57 18.46
C MET A 150 4.39 -2.59 17.22
N LEU A 151 5.68 -2.24 17.36
CA LEU A 151 6.66 -2.38 16.28
C LEU A 151 6.82 -3.84 15.83
N PHE A 152 6.92 -4.78 16.77
CA PHE A 152 6.93 -6.21 16.48
C PHE A 152 5.61 -6.67 15.85
N ALA A 153 4.47 -6.21 16.35
CA ALA A 153 3.15 -6.59 15.86
C ALA A 153 2.90 -6.13 14.42
N ASP A 154 3.40 -4.95 14.04
CA ASP A 154 3.28 -4.44 12.66
C ASP A 154 4.05 -5.30 11.66
N SER A 155 5.22 -5.80 12.06
CA SER A 155 6.09 -6.60 11.20
C SER A 155 5.76 -8.11 11.20
N SER A 156 5.03 -8.61 12.20
CA SER A 156 4.79 -10.03 12.43
C SER A 156 3.58 -10.62 11.66
N ARG A 157 3.54 -11.96 11.59
CA ARG A 157 2.40 -12.74 11.05
C ARG A 157 1.09 -12.42 11.80
N ALA A 158 -0.06 -12.55 11.12
CA ALA A 158 -1.37 -12.17 11.65
C ALA A 158 -1.72 -12.81 13.02
N THR A 159 -1.39 -14.09 13.22
CA THR A 159 -1.64 -14.81 14.47
C THR A 159 -0.82 -14.25 15.65
N LEU A 160 0.44 -13.88 15.41
CA LEU A 160 1.32 -13.27 16.42
C LEU A 160 0.96 -11.81 16.66
N LYS A 161 0.59 -11.07 15.60
CA LYS A 161 0.10 -9.70 15.68
C LYS A 161 -1.11 -9.59 16.62
N GLN A 162 -2.09 -10.47 16.47
CA GLN A 162 -3.25 -10.51 17.36
C GLN A 162 -2.87 -10.81 18.81
N LYS A 163 -1.99 -11.80 19.04
CA LYS A 163 -1.50 -12.14 20.39
C LYS A 163 -0.75 -10.98 21.05
N LEU A 164 0.16 -10.31 20.33
CA LEU A 164 0.91 -9.15 20.84
C LEU A 164 -0.02 -7.98 21.21
N ILE A 165 -1.05 -7.71 20.41
CA ILE A 165 -2.05 -6.67 20.71
C ILE A 165 -2.87 -7.01 21.96
N GLN A 166 -3.30 -8.27 22.10
CA GLN A 166 -4.02 -8.74 23.28
C GLN A 166 -3.18 -8.60 24.55
N LEU A 167 -1.92 -9.02 24.50
CA LEU A 167 -0.99 -8.86 25.63
C LEU A 167 -0.78 -7.39 25.99
N CYS A 168 -0.63 -6.50 25.00
CA CYS A 168 -0.52 -5.06 25.28
C CYS A 168 -1.78 -4.49 25.97
N HIS A 169 -2.97 -4.95 25.59
CA HIS A 169 -4.21 -4.57 26.28
C HIS A 169 -4.27 -5.10 27.71
N HIS A 170 -3.83 -6.34 27.95
CA HIS A 170 -3.73 -6.91 29.31
C HIS A 170 -2.75 -6.11 30.17
N LEU A 171 -1.56 -5.81 29.66
CA LEU A 171 -0.54 -5.01 30.36
C LEU A 171 -1.09 -3.62 30.75
N LEU A 172 -1.83 -2.96 29.86
CA LEU A 172 -2.50 -1.69 30.16
C LEU A 172 -3.62 -1.83 31.20
N LYS A 173 -4.36 -2.94 31.18
CA LYS A 173 -5.42 -3.22 32.16
C LYS A 173 -4.82 -3.43 33.54
N PHE A 174 -3.85 -4.33 33.69
CA PHE A 174 -3.18 -4.59 34.96
C PHE A 174 -2.47 -3.34 35.49
N ARG A 175 -1.85 -2.52 34.61
CA ARG A 175 -1.31 -1.20 35.01
C ARG A 175 -2.36 -0.34 35.70
N LYS A 176 -3.57 -0.22 35.13
CA LYS A 176 -4.63 0.62 35.70
C LYS A 176 -5.05 0.16 37.09
N VAL A 177 -5.18 -1.16 37.29
CA VAL A 177 -5.63 -1.71 38.58
C VAL A 177 -4.54 -1.56 39.65
N ILE A 178 -3.27 -1.88 39.32
CA ILE A 178 -2.14 -1.72 40.23
C ILE A 178 -1.95 -0.25 40.65
N VAL A 179 -2.07 0.71 39.73
CA VAL A 179 -1.95 2.15 40.03
C VAL A 179 -3.11 2.64 40.93
N MET A 180 -4.33 2.19 40.64
CA MET A 180 -5.52 2.55 41.42
C MET A 180 -5.44 1.99 42.85
N ASP A 181 -5.06 0.73 43.02
CA ASP A 181 -4.97 0.08 44.33
C ASP A 181 -3.81 0.62 45.19
N VAL A 182 -2.70 1.06 44.56
CA VAL A 182 -1.55 1.69 45.27
C VAL A 182 -1.87 3.10 45.76
N SER A 183 -2.70 3.86 45.04
CA SER A 183 -3.11 5.23 45.43
C SER A 183 -4.00 5.29 46.67
N THR A 184 -4.66 4.19 47.01
CA THR A 184 -5.63 4.10 48.11
C THR A 184 -5.01 3.66 49.46
N PHE A 185 -3.68 3.68 49.60
CA PHE A 185 -2.98 2.74 50.48
C PHE A 185 -2.06 3.35 51.57
N ASN A 186 -2.29 3.00 52.85
CA ASN A 186 -1.56 3.45 54.07
C ASN A 186 -0.75 2.31 54.78
N GLY A 187 0.23 1.68 54.11
CA GLY A 187 1.38 1.08 54.82
C GLY A 187 1.64 -0.46 54.82
N PHE A 188 0.71 -1.37 54.49
CA PHE A 188 0.98 -2.83 54.27
C PHE A 188 0.30 -3.50 53.04
N PRO A 189 1.01 -3.90 51.95
CA PRO A 189 0.37 -4.34 50.70
C PRO A 189 -0.69 -5.45 50.92
N LYS A 190 -1.95 -5.17 50.54
CA LYS A 190 -3.06 -6.14 50.50
C LYS A 190 -2.67 -7.35 49.64
N GLU A 191 -3.11 -8.55 49.99
CA GLU A 191 -2.89 -9.79 49.20
C GLU A 191 -3.30 -9.63 47.73
N ASN A 192 -4.38 -8.87 47.45
CA ASN A 192 -4.87 -8.56 46.10
C ASN A 192 -3.82 -7.89 45.19
N ILE A 193 -3.01 -6.96 45.72
CA ILE A 193 -1.97 -6.26 44.92
C ILE A 193 -0.85 -7.23 44.54
N LYS A 194 -0.51 -8.16 45.44
CA LYS A 194 0.50 -9.18 45.15
C LYS A 194 0.02 -10.15 44.09
N GLU A 195 -1.25 -10.56 44.13
CA GLU A 195 -1.87 -11.41 43.09
C GLU A 195 -1.88 -10.72 41.73
N GLU A 196 -2.25 -9.44 41.66
CA GLU A 196 -2.22 -8.67 40.40
C GLU A 196 -0.80 -8.43 39.89
N CYS A 197 0.17 -8.23 40.79
CA CYS A 197 1.58 -8.11 40.41
C CYS A 197 2.13 -9.42 39.84
N LEU A 198 1.73 -10.56 40.42
CA LEU A 198 2.06 -11.88 39.91
C LEU A 198 1.40 -12.14 38.56
N ALA A 199 0.13 -11.79 38.39
CA ALA A 199 -0.57 -11.90 37.10
C ALA A 199 0.11 -11.05 36.01
N MET A 200 0.45 -9.81 36.32
CA MET A 200 1.18 -8.92 35.42
C MET A 200 2.59 -9.46 35.08
N LYS A 201 3.28 -10.07 36.05
CA LYS A 201 4.56 -10.75 35.81
C LYS A 201 4.40 -11.90 34.82
N THR A 202 3.39 -12.75 35.00
CA THR A 202 3.12 -13.87 34.07
C THR A 202 2.80 -13.39 32.66
N GLU A 203 2.07 -12.27 32.51
CA GLU A 203 1.79 -11.67 31.20
C GLU A 203 3.05 -11.07 30.55
N LEU A 204 3.98 -10.49 31.34
CA LEU A 204 5.27 -10.00 30.84
C LEU A 204 6.20 -11.13 30.41
N GLU A 205 6.22 -12.24 31.14
CA GLU A 205 6.96 -13.45 30.77
C GLU A 205 6.39 -14.05 29.48
N HIS A 206 5.07 -14.11 29.36
CA HIS A 206 4.39 -14.53 28.14
C HIS A 206 4.69 -13.57 26.96
N LEU A 207 4.70 -12.26 27.20
CA LEU A 207 5.08 -11.25 26.21
C LEU A 207 6.50 -11.48 25.68
N ASN A 208 7.44 -11.74 26.58
CA ASN A 208 8.81 -12.07 26.21
C ASN A 208 8.85 -13.31 25.30
N GLN A 209 8.10 -14.36 25.63
CA GLN A 209 8.03 -15.58 24.83
C GLN A 209 7.43 -15.34 23.44
N VAL A 210 6.38 -14.52 23.34
CA VAL A 210 5.76 -14.17 22.05
C VAL A 210 6.71 -13.33 21.19
N ILE A 211 7.48 -12.41 21.78
CA ILE A 211 8.47 -11.61 21.06
C ILE A 211 9.65 -12.47 20.59
N ARG A 212 10.16 -13.38 21.43
CA ARG A 212 11.16 -14.38 21.01
C ARG A 212 10.66 -15.22 19.84
N SER A 213 9.43 -15.70 19.92
CA SER A 213 8.78 -16.42 18.82
C SER A 213 8.68 -15.55 17.56
N ALA A 214 8.29 -14.28 17.69
CA ALA A 214 8.22 -13.36 16.56
C ALA A 214 9.59 -13.16 15.89
N VAL A 215 10.67 -13.01 16.66
CA VAL A 215 12.04 -12.94 16.13
C VAL A 215 12.41 -14.21 15.38
N ILE A 216 12.11 -15.40 15.92
CA ILE A 216 12.35 -16.69 15.25
C ILE A 216 11.62 -16.76 13.91
N TYR A 217 10.32 -16.41 13.87
CA TYR A 217 9.56 -16.39 12.62
C TYR A 217 10.10 -15.33 11.63
N HIS A 218 10.59 -14.20 12.12
CA HIS A 218 11.26 -13.20 11.27
C HIS A 218 12.55 -13.74 10.64
N VAL A 219 13.32 -14.54 11.36
CA VAL A 219 14.50 -15.24 10.82
C VAL A 219 14.07 -16.28 9.79
N LEU A 220 13.08 -17.11 10.09
CA LEU A 220 12.56 -18.13 9.18
C LEU A 220 12.02 -17.54 7.86
N ASP A 221 11.33 -16.41 7.92
CA ASP A 221 10.68 -15.80 6.75
C ASP A 221 11.63 -14.92 5.93
N ASN A 222 12.54 -14.18 6.56
CA ASN A 222 13.31 -13.11 5.90
C ASN A 222 14.80 -13.45 5.68
N LEU A 223 15.36 -14.42 6.41
CA LEU A 223 16.76 -14.87 6.26
C LEU A 223 16.81 -16.21 5.51
N VAL A 224 16.31 -16.16 4.27
CA VAL A 224 16.22 -17.29 3.35
C VAL A 224 17.13 -17.03 2.15
N ASP A 225 17.94 -18.01 1.75
CA ASP A 225 18.81 -17.90 0.56
C ASP A 225 19.70 -16.64 0.61
N ILE A 226 20.36 -16.44 1.75
CA ILE A 226 21.15 -15.26 2.12
C ILE A 226 22.17 -14.84 1.03
N LYS A 227 22.65 -15.81 0.23
CA LYS A 227 23.68 -15.60 -0.80
C LYS A 227 23.14 -15.65 -2.24
N GLY A 228 21.91 -16.11 -2.46
CA GLY A 228 21.38 -16.38 -3.81
C GLY A 228 21.08 -15.13 -4.64
N PRO A 229 20.33 -14.13 -4.13
CA PRO A 229 19.97 -12.94 -4.91
C PRO A 229 21.18 -12.16 -5.41
N MET A 230 22.22 -12.00 -4.59
CA MET A 230 23.48 -11.36 -4.99
C MET A 230 24.22 -12.19 -6.05
N ARG A 231 24.27 -13.52 -5.88
CA ARG A 231 24.92 -14.43 -6.83
C ARG A 231 24.26 -14.38 -8.21
N ARG A 232 22.93 -14.51 -8.28
CA ARG A 232 22.17 -14.44 -9.55
C ARG A 232 22.36 -13.09 -10.24
N LEU A 233 22.45 -12.00 -9.47
CA LEU A 233 22.71 -10.66 -10.00
C LEU A 233 24.10 -10.57 -10.64
N ILE A 234 25.13 -11.15 -10.01
CA ILE A 234 26.49 -11.18 -10.52
C ILE A 234 26.59 -12.10 -11.75
N GLU A 235 26.01 -13.30 -11.69
CA GLU A 235 25.98 -14.25 -12.82
C GLU A 235 25.35 -13.60 -14.05
N ALA A 236 24.20 -12.95 -13.90
CA ALA A 236 23.54 -12.23 -14.98
C ALA A 236 24.32 -11.00 -15.48
N ALA A 237 25.07 -10.33 -14.59
CA ALA A 237 25.93 -9.20 -14.98
C ALA A 237 27.19 -9.65 -15.73
N MET A 238 27.62 -10.91 -15.56
CA MET A 238 28.87 -11.47 -16.09
C MET A 238 28.67 -12.34 -17.34
N GLU A 239 27.43 -12.72 -17.69
CA GLU A 239 27.13 -13.39 -18.96
C GLU A 239 27.51 -12.53 -20.18
N PRO A 240 28.05 -13.08 -21.28
CA PRO A 240 28.22 -12.34 -22.52
C PRO A 240 26.86 -12.03 -23.18
N TYR A 241 26.55 -10.75 -23.40
CA TYR A 241 25.26 -10.29 -23.94
C TYR A 241 25.36 -9.69 -25.34
N VAL A 242 24.36 -9.99 -26.18
CA VAL A 242 24.15 -9.36 -27.50
C VAL A 242 23.18 -8.18 -27.32
N GLY A 243 23.73 -6.98 -27.12
CA GLY A 243 22.97 -5.73 -27.08
C GLY A 243 22.52 -5.23 -25.69
N LYS A 244 22.45 -3.90 -25.52
CA LYS A 244 22.13 -3.21 -24.24
C LYS A 244 20.72 -3.48 -23.71
N GLU A 245 19.73 -3.65 -24.60
CA GLU A 245 18.33 -3.87 -24.21
C GLU A 245 18.09 -5.27 -23.62
N GLY A 246 18.79 -6.29 -24.12
CA GLY A 246 18.71 -7.65 -23.59
C GLY A 246 19.25 -7.77 -22.16
N LEU A 247 20.33 -7.04 -21.86
CA LEU A 247 20.92 -6.98 -20.52
C LEU A 247 19.97 -6.32 -19.50
N LEU A 248 19.38 -5.18 -19.86
CA LEU A 248 18.43 -4.47 -18.98
C LEU A 248 17.17 -5.29 -18.69
N ARG A 249 16.64 -6.01 -19.70
CA ARG A 249 15.46 -6.88 -19.52
C ARG A 249 15.72 -8.03 -18.56
N LYS A 250 16.93 -8.63 -18.58
CA LYS A 250 17.34 -9.70 -17.64
C LYS A 250 17.68 -9.17 -16.24
N LEU A 251 18.38 -8.04 -16.13
CA LEU A 251 18.83 -7.52 -14.83
C LEU A 251 17.70 -6.90 -14.01
N LYS A 252 16.73 -6.21 -14.63
CA LYS A 252 15.65 -5.51 -13.92
C LYS A 252 14.92 -6.39 -12.89
N PRO A 253 14.43 -7.60 -13.21
CA PRO A 253 13.78 -8.46 -12.22
C PRO A 253 14.76 -8.89 -11.11
N LEU A 254 16.00 -9.26 -11.44
CA LEU A 254 17.00 -9.69 -10.46
C LEU A 254 17.39 -8.58 -9.47
N VAL A 255 17.49 -7.35 -9.96
CA VAL A 255 17.74 -6.15 -9.14
C VAL A 255 16.57 -5.93 -8.18
N THR A 256 15.32 -6.02 -8.67
CA THR A 256 14.15 -5.88 -7.80
C THR A 256 14.09 -6.99 -6.73
N THR A 257 14.43 -8.23 -7.09
CA THR A 257 14.52 -9.34 -6.14
C THR A 257 15.61 -9.10 -5.09
N PHE A 258 16.79 -8.63 -5.51
CA PHE A 258 17.91 -8.30 -4.62
C PHE A 258 17.54 -7.18 -3.62
N PHE A 259 16.97 -6.07 -4.09
CA PHE A 259 16.57 -4.97 -3.20
C PHE A 259 15.43 -5.36 -2.25
N SER A 260 14.44 -6.10 -2.73
CA SER A 260 13.35 -6.62 -1.90
C SER A 260 13.90 -7.53 -0.80
N HIS A 261 14.75 -8.50 -1.17
CA HIS A 261 15.37 -9.42 -0.21
C HIS A 261 16.25 -8.69 0.81
N SER A 262 17.12 -7.77 0.36
CA SER A 262 17.99 -7.00 1.25
C SER A 262 17.20 -6.12 2.24
N THR A 263 16.06 -5.57 1.81
CA THR A 263 15.16 -4.81 2.68
C THR A 263 14.51 -5.71 3.73
N GLN A 264 14.13 -6.95 3.38
CA GLN A 264 13.61 -7.93 4.33
C GLN A 264 14.68 -8.34 5.36
N MET A 265 15.92 -8.57 4.93
CA MET A 265 17.04 -8.87 5.83
C MET A 265 17.32 -7.71 6.80
N LEU A 266 17.30 -6.47 6.30
CA LEU A 266 17.45 -5.27 7.13
C LEU A 266 16.33 -5.14 8.17
N LYS A 267 15.08 -5.44 7.79
CA LYS A 267 13.97 -5.47 8.74
C LYS A 267 14.20 -6.50 9.84
N ALA A 268 14.59 -7.72 9.49
CA ALA A 268 14.91 -8.75 10.47
C ALA A 268 16.06 -8.32 11.39
N ALA A 269 17.17 -7.82 10.83
CA ALA A 269 18.33 -7.37 11.61
C ALA A 269 17.98 -6.24 12.60
N ASN A 270 17.15 -5.28 12.20
CA ASN A 270 16.69 -4.22 13.10
C ASN A 270 15.80 -4.74 14.24
N LEU A 271 14.94 -5.72 13.98
CA LEU A 271 14.10 -6.33 15.02
C LEU A 271 14.95 -7.17 16.00
N ILE A 272 15.92 -7.92 15.47
CA ILE A 272 16.89 -8.68 16.29
C ILE A 272 17.69 -7.73 17.18
N LEU A 273 18.15 -6.60 16.63
CA LEU A 273 18.89 -5.57 17.37
C LEU A 273 18.11 -5.05 18.58
N VAL A 274 16.78 -4.90 18.45
CA VAL A 274 15.90 -4.46 19.55
C VAL A 274 15.86 -5.48 20.69
N THR A 275 15.99 -6.78 20.41
CA THR A 275 15.97 -7.84 21.44
C THR A 275 17.32 -8.15 22.07
N CYS A 276 18.41 -7.51 21.62
CA CYS A 276 19.75 -7.79 22.11
C CYS A 276 20.04 -7.16 23.48
N THR A 277 20.75 -7.90 24.34
CA THR A 277 21.22 -7.44 25.65
C THR A 277 22.73 -7.16 25.67
N GLU A 278 23.52 -7.86 24.87
CA GLU A 278 24.98 -7.77 24.83
C GLU A 278 25.47 -6.62 23.96
N LYS A 279 26.29 -5.73 24.54
CA LYS A 279 26.79 -4.53 23.86
C LYS A 279 27.66 -4.83 22.63
N GLU A 280 28.55 -5.82 22.71
CA GLU A 280 29.43 -6.20 21.59
C GLU A 280 28.61 -6.71 20.39
N THR A 281 27.63 -7.58 20.65
CA THR A 281 26.72 -8.10 19.63
C THR A 281 25.81 -7.02 19.03
N ILE A 282 25.39 -6.02 19.81
CA ILE A 282 24.66 -4.83 19.33
C ILE A 282 25.53 -4.02 18.34
N GLU A 283 26.77 -3.72 18.71
CA GLU A 283 27.72 -2.97 17.87
C GLU A 283 28.00 -3.72 16.56
N ASP A 284 28.15 -5.04 16.62
CA ASP A 284 28.35 -5.90 15.44
C ASP A 284 27.14 -5.88 14.49
N ILE A 285 25.91 -5.95 15.02
CA ILE A 285 24.68 -5.89 14.21
C ILE A 285 24.49 -4.50 13.60
N GLU A 286 24.74 -3.43 14.36
CA GLU A 286 24.69 -2.05 13.84
C GLU A 286 25.69 -1.86 12.68
N GLN A 287 26.89 -2.42 12.82
CA GLN A 287 27.88 -2.43 11.77
C GLN A 287 27.39 -3.19 10.53
N CYS A 288 26.76 -4.36 10.71
CA CYS A 288 26.16 -5.10 9.60
C CYS A 288 25.07 -4.28 8.88
N ILE A 289 24.20 -3.61 9.63
CA ILE A 289 23.14 -2.75 9.09
C ILE A 289 23.72 -1.57 8.31
N GLU A 290 24.78 -0.91 8.81
CA GLU A 290 25.46 0.17 8.09
C GLU A 290 26.12 -0.34 6.79
N GLN A 291 26.74 -1.52 6.84
CA GLN A 291 27.36 -2.14 5.68
C GLN A 291 26.32 -2.53 4.61
N PHE A 292 25.17 -3.09 5.01
CA PHE A 292 24.07 -3.37 4.08
C PHE A 292 23.52 -2.10 3.42
N HIS A 293 23.28 -1.03 4.18
CA HIS A 293 22.82 0.25 3.60
C HIS A 293 23.84 0.83 2.61
N ARG A 294 25.14 0.77 2.94
CA ARG A 294 26.21 1.23 2.04
C ARG A 294 26.25 0.40 0.77
N LEU A 295 26.12 -0.92 0.87
CA LEU A 295 26.11 -1.81 -0.28
C LEU A 295 24.90 -1.53 -1.19
N LEU A 296 23.70 -1.38 -0.60
CA LEU A 296 22.48 -1.03 -1.34
C LEU A 296 22.56 0.32 -2.07
N ALA A 297 23.26 1.30 -1.49
CA ALA A 297 23.47 2.60 -2.14
C ALA A 297 24.46 2.52 -3.32
N THR A 298 25.37 1.54 -3.31
CA THR A 298 26.45 1.43 -4.31
C THR A 298 26.02 0.63 -5.55
N VAL A 299 25.12 -0.35 -5.38
CA VAL A 299 24.64 -1.25 -6.46
C VAL A 299 24.00 -0.52 -7.66
N PRO A 300 23.11 0.48 -7.51
CA PRO A 300 22.49 1.17 -8.65
C PRO A 300 23.49 1.93 -9.54
N GLY A 301 24.50 2.56 -8.91
CA GLY A 301 25.55 3.28 -9.64
C GLY A 301 26.40 2.34 -10.49
N LEU A 302 26.72 1.16 -9.97
CA LEU A 302 27.51 0.16 -10.69
C LEU A 302 26.72 -0.54 -11.80
N LEU A 303 25.42 -0.78 -11.59
CA LEU A 303 24.53 -1.30 -12.64
C LEU A 303 24.40 -0.30 -13.79
N SER A 304 24.39 0.99 -13.48
CA SER A 304 24.38 2.07 -14.48
C SER A 304 25.72 2.13 -15.25
N GLU A 305 26.85 2.01 -14.55
CA GLU A 305 28.21 1.95 -15.15
C GLU A 305 28.36 0.72 -16.08
N LEU A 306 27.85 -0.44 -15.67
CA LEU A 306 27.82 -1.69 -16.45
C LEU A 306 26.98 -1.55 -17.74
N SER A 307 25.84 -0.85 -17.67
CA SER A 307 24.96 -0.62 -18.84
C SER A 307 25.59 0.29 -19.90
N LEU A 308 26.49 1.18 -19.49
CA LEU A 308 27.17 2.14 -20.37
C LEU A 308 28.40 1.51 -21.04
N PHE A 309 29.15 0.69 -20.29
CA PHE A 309 30.41 0.07 -20.71
C PHE A 309 30.42 -1.46 -20.50
N PRO A 310 29.68 -2.23 -21.34
CA PRO A 310 29.67 -3.68 -21.27
C PRO A 310 31.06 -4.26 -21.59
N GLY A 311 31.61 -5.11 -20.71
CA GLY A 311 32.91 -5.77 -20.89
C GLY A 311 34.11 -5.09 -20.23
N ASN A 312 33.93 -4.05 -19.42
CA ASN A 312 35.02 -3.45 -18.66
C ASN A 312 35.48 -4.35 -17.50
N GLY A 313 36.74 -4.81 -17.53
CA GLY A 313 37.34 -5.66 -16.49
C GLY A 313 37.37 -5.02 -15.10
N ASP A 314 37.31 -3.69 -14.99
CA ASP A 314 37.29 -3.00 -13.70
C ASP A 314 35.90 -3.03 -13.04
N VAL A 315 34.81 -3.08 -13.81
CA VAL A 315 33.46 -3.23 -13.27
C VAL A 315 33.26 -4.62 -12.70
N SER A 316 33.83 -5.65 -13.34
CA SER A 316 33.86 -7.03 -12.83
C SER A 316 34.58 -7.13 -11.48
N LYS A 317 35.76 -6.48 -11.33
CA LYS A 317 36.48 -6.43 -10.04
C LYS A 317 35.65 -5.73 -8.95
N LYS A 318 34.95 -4.65 -9.28
CA LYS A 318 34.05 -3.94 -8.34
C LYS A 318 32.86 -4.82 -7.91
N PHE A 319 32.24 -5.57 -8.81
CA PHE A 319 31.16 -6.51 -8.48
C PHE A 319 31.65 -7.68 -7.60
N ASN A 320 32.83 -8.23 -7.88
CA ASN A 320 33.43 -9.28 -7.06
C ASN A 320 33.75 -8.78 -5.64
N PHE A 321 34.27 -7.56 -5.51
CA PHE A 321 34.48 -6.91 -4.22
C PHE A 321 33.16 -6.75 -3.44
N LEU A 322 32.08 -6.31 -4.10
CA LEU A 322 30.76 -6.23 -3.46
C LEU A 322 30.20 -7.60 -3.05
N SER A 323 30.46 -8.65 -3.83
CA SER A 323 30.07 -10.02 -3.47
C SER A 323 30.78 -10.50 -2.22
N GLN A 324 32.08 -10.19 -2.10
CA GLN A 324 32.87 -10.51 -0.92
C GLN A 324 32.38 -9.72 0.29
N LEU A 325 32.10 -8.42 0.12
CA LEU A 325 31.56 -7.58 1.17
C LEU A 325 30.16 -8.05 1.63
N TRP A 326 29.28 -8.42 0.68
CA TRP A 326 27.99 -9.03 1.01
C TRP A 326 28.19 -10.31 1.82
N SER A 327 29.04 -11.21 1.33
CA SER A 327 29.31 -12.49 1.98
C SER A 327 29.85 -12.30 3.40
N SER A 328 30.80 -11.38 3.60
CA SER A 328 31.34 -11.08 4.93
C SER A 328 30.29 -10.47 5.85
N THR A 329 29.49 -9.52 5.35
CA THR A 329 28.43 -8.86 6.14
C THR A 329 27.36 -9.85 6.56
N THR A 330 26.94 -10.73 5.64
CA THR A 330 25.96 -11.78 5.94
C THR A 330 26.49 -12.81 6.92
N GLU A 331 27.78 -13.17 6.83
CA GLU A 331 28.40 -14.10 7.77
C GLU A 331 28.50 -13.48 9.17
N SER A 332 28.89 -12.20 9.26
CA SER A 332 28.88 -11.45 10.52
C SER A 332 27.47 -11.39 11.14
N LEU A 333 26.43 -11.12 10.36
CA LEU A 333 25.05 -11.14 10.85
C LEU A 333 24.65 -12.53 11.38
N MET A 334 25.03 -13.60 10.68
CA MET A 334 24.75 -14.97 11.12
C MET A 334 25.52 -15.35 12.40
N MET A 335 26.75 -14.86 12.56
CA MET A 335 27.50 -15.04 13.81
C MET A 335 26.83 -14.34 15.00
N CYS A 336 26.21 -13.18 14.79
CA CYS A 336 25.41 -12.52 15.82
C CYS A 336 24.13 -13.30 16.14
N LEU A 337 23.46 -13.84 15.12
CA LEU A 337 22.26 -14.68 15.30
C LEU A 337 22.55 -15.94 16.11
N ASP A 338 23.69 -16.59 15.87
CA ASP A 338 24.12 -17.77 16.63
C ASP A 338 24.28 -17.47 18.14
N LYS A 339 24.50 -16.21 18.54
CA LYS A 339 24.61 -15.80 19.95
C LYS A 339 23.25 -15.48 20.58
N ILE A 340 22.28 -15.04 19.78
CA ILE A 340 20.99 -14.50 20.26
C ILE A 340 19.90 -15.56 20.28
N LEU A 341 19.87 -16.43 19.27
CA LEU A 341 18.84 -17.43 19.11
C LEU A 341 19.17 -18.69 19.91
N ASP A 342 18.17 -19.19 20.65
CA ASP A 342 18.23 -20.53 21.20
C ASP A 342 17.97 -21.54 20.07
N LEU A 343 18.93 -22.44 19.85
CA LEU A 343 18.84 -23.42 18.75
C LEU A 343 17.67 -24.39 18.93
N HIS A 344 17.35 -24.75 20.18
CA HIS A 344 16.29 -25.71 20.48
C HIS A 344 14.90 -25.10 20.21
N GLU A 345 14.68 -23.85 20.65
CA GLU A 345 13.47 -23.08 20.33
C GLU A 345 13.32 -22.83 18.82
N PHE A 346 14.44 -22.55 18.14
CA PHE A 346 14.46 -22.36 16.69
C PHE A 346 14.07 -23.65 15.94
N LEU A 347 14.65 -24.80 16.32
CA LEU A 347 14.32 -26.08 15.70
C LEU A 347 12.89 -26.50 15.96
N ASP A 348 12.39 -26.30 17.18
CA ASP A 348 10.99 -26.62 17.51
C ASP A 348 10.02 -25.80 16.65
N ALA A 349 10.21 -24.48 16.59
CA ALA A 349 9.41 -23.62 15.74
C ALA A 349 9.50 -24.00 14.24
N SER A 350 10.70 -24.41 13.78
CA SER A 350 10.93 -24.83 12.40
C SER A 350 10.19 -26.14 12.07
N VAL A 351 10.28 -27.14 12.94
CA VAL A 351 9.60 -28.44 12.76
C VAL A 351 8.08 -28.29 12.80
N GLN A 352 7.56 -27.47 13.73
CA GLN A 352 6.13 -27.16 13.79
C GLN A 352 5.63 -26.51 12.50
N GLU A 353 6.40 -25.59 11.92
CA GLU A 353 6.01 -24.95 10.67
C GLU A 353 6.12 -25.88 9.47
N MET A 354 7.12 -26.78 9.46
CA MET A 354 7.21 -27.83 8.45
C MET A 354 5.98 -28.75 8.49
N MET A 355 5.50 -29.14 9.69
CA MET A 355 4.27 -29.92 9.83
C MET A 355 3.05 -29.18 9.27
N ARG A 356 2.91 -27.89 9.58
CA ARG A 356 1.82 -27.06 9.02
C ARG A 356 1.87 -26.97 7.49
N HIS A 357 3.06 -26.79 6.92
CA HIS A 357 3.21 -26.73 5.47
C HIS A 357 2.94 -28.07 4.79
N LYS A 358 3.30 -29.19 5.43
CA LYS A 358 2.92 -30.52 4.98
C LYS A 358 1.39 -30.67 4.95
N GLU A 359 0.70 -30.41 6.06
CA GLU A 359 -0.77 -30.52 6.12
C GLU A 359 -1.47 -29.62 5.09
N ALA A 360 -1.02 -28.36 4.98
CA ALA A 360 -1.57 -27.42 4.00
C ALA A 360 -1.31 -27.86 2.55
N SER A 361 -0.16 -28.47 2.27
CA SER A 361 0.15 -29.01 0.95
C SER A 361 -0.67 -30.25 0.61
N GLU A 362 -0.87 -31.18 1.55
CA GLU A 362 -1.72 -32.37 1.35
C GLU A 362 -3.17 -31.93 1.08
N LYS A 363 -3.69 -30.98 1.87
CA LYS A 363 -5.02 -30.39 1.64
C LYS A 363 -5.14 -29.69 0.28
N ALA A 364 -4.11 -28.95 -0.14
CA ALA A 364 -4.09 -28.32 -1.46
C ALA A 364 -4.04 -29.36 -2.59
N LEU A 365 -3.36 -30.48 -2.39
CA LEU A 365 -3.27 -31.60 -3.32
C LEU A 365 -4.59 -32.39 -3.45
N ASP A 366 -5.36 -32.48 -2.36
CA ASP A 366 -6.71 -33.05 -2.34
C ASP A 366 -7.71 -32.14 -3.06
N MET A 367 -7.59 -30.82 -2.85
CA MET A 367 -8.42 -29.79 -3.49
C MET A 367 -8.00 -29.45 -4.93
N GLN A 368 -6.94 -30.08 -5.46
CA GLN A 368 -6.37 -29.80 -6.79
C GLN A 368 -5.90 -28.34 -7.00
N HIS A 369 -5.49 -27.66 -5.92
CA HIS A 369 -4.96 -26.29 -5.94
C HIS A 369 -3.43 -26.30 -6.11
N PHE A 370 -2.94 -26.60 -7.32
CA PHE A 370 -1.51 -26.84 -7.58
C PHE A 370 -0.58 -25.65 -7.32
N GLU A 371 -1.04 -24.42 -7.52
CA GLU A 371 -0.26 -23.22 -7.20
C GLU A 371 0.01 -23.13 -5.68
N HIS A 372 -1.00 -23.43 -4.87
CA HIS A 372 -0.89 -23.42 -3.41
C HIS A 372 -0.03 -24.61 -2.93
N PHE A 373 -0.17 -25.78 -3.57
CA PHE A 373 0.69 -26.94 -3.33
C PHE A 373 2.17 -26.61 -3.60
N GLY A 374 2.51 -26.01 -4.74
CA GLY A 374 3.88 -25.56 -5.06
C GLY A 374 4.42 -24.55 -4.05
N GLY A 375 3.58 -23.61 -3.61
CA GLY A 375 3.94 -22.62 -2.59
C GLY A 375 4.22 -23.24 -1.21
N HIS A 376 3.43 -24.21 -0.76
CA HIS A 376 3.64 -24.87 0.54
C HIS A 376 4.82 -25.84 0.53
N THR A 377 4.98 -26.62 -0.54
CA THR A 377 6.12 -27.56 -0.71
C THR A 377 7.46 -26.84 -0.79
N SER A 378 7.54 -25.71 -1.50
CA SER A 378 8.75 -24.89 -1.53
C SER A 378 9.13 -24.35 -0.14
N ARG A 379 8.15 -23.92 0.66
CA ARG A 379 8.39 -23.46 2.04
C ARG A 379 8.82 -24.59 2.99
N LEU A 380 8.28 -25.79 2.81
CA LEU A 380 8.66 -27.00 3.53
C LEU A 380 10.15 -27.33 3.31
N CYS A 381 10.57 -27.48 2.05
CA CYS A 381 11.97 -27.78 1.70
C CYS A 381 12.94 -26.67 2.14
N ARG A 382 12.47 -25.41 2.06
CA ARG A 382 13.22 -24.24 2.55
C ARG A 382 13.50 -24.30 4.05
N GLN A 383 12.51 -24.63 4.87
CA GLN A 383 12.69 -24.75 6.33
C GLN A 383 13.65 -25.88 6.68
N ALA A 384 13.51 -27.03 6.03
CA ALA A 384 14.44 -28.14 6.20
C ALA A 384 15.89 -27.74 5.86
N THR A 385 16.07 -26.92 4.81
CA THR A 385 17.39 -26.40 4.41
C THR A 385 17.96 -25.44 5.47
N GLN A 386 17.13 -24.58 6.06
CA GLN A 386 17.55 -23.69 7.16
C GLN A 386 17.96 -24.47 8.41
N ILE A 387 17.23 -25.54 8.77
CA ILE A 387 17.62 -26.46 9.86
C ILE A 387 19.02 -27.01 9.60
N VAL A 388 19.29 -27.51 8.39
CA VAL A 388 20.62 -28.02 8.01
C VAL A 388 21.71 -26.96 8.15
N GLU A 389 21.43 -25.71 7.79
CA GLU A 389 22.39 -24.61 7.88
C GLU A 389 22.72 -24.24 9.33
N PHE A 390 21.69 -23.98 10.16
CA PHE A 390 21.88 -23.60 11.56
C PHE A 390 22.53 -24.71 12.39
N VAL A 391 22.10 -25.97 12.20
CA VAL A 391 22.69 -27.09 12.94
C VAL A 391 24.12 -27.35 12.47
N ARG A 392 24.45 -27.18 11.19
CA ARG A 392 25.86 -27.26 10.74
C ARG A 392 26.75 -26.23 11.42
N ARG A 393 26.27 -25.00 11.58
CA ARG A 393 27.01 -23.92 12.25
C ARG A 393 27.24 -24.26 13.72
N PHE A 394 26.25 -24.86 14.38
CA PHE A 394 26.38 -25.36 15.75
C PHE A 394 27.39 -26.51 15.86
N VAL A 395 27.28 -27.52 15.00
CA VAL A 395 28.18 -28.68 14.92
C VAL A 395 29.63 -28.27 14.63
N ALA A 396 29.86 -27.18 13.91
CA ALA A 396 31.20 -26.65 13.68
C ALA A 396 31.87 -26.10 14.96
N LYS A 397 31.07 -25.71 15.98
CA LYS A 397 31.52 -25.18 17.27
C LYS A 397 31.56 -26.25 18.37
N ALA A 398 30.90 -27.40 18.17
CA ALA A 398 30.84 -28.50 19.13
C ALA A 398 32.22 -29.12 19.37
N ARG A 399 32.56 -29.37 20.64
CA ARG A 399 33.89 -29.86 21.06
C ARG A 399 34.00 -31.38 21.03
N ASP A 400 32.92 -32.10 21.36
CA ASP A 400 32.93 -33.55 21.39
C ASP A 400 32.86 -34.13 19.96
N PRO A 401 33.90 -34.86 19.50
CA PRO A 401 33.90 -35.48 18.18
C PRO A 401 32.81 -36.53 17.98
N ILE A 402 32.35 -37.22 19.04
CA ILE A 402 31.32 -38.25 18.94
C ILE A 402 29.96 -37.60 18.69
N PHE A 403 29.56 -36.69 19.56
CA PHE A 403 28.38 -35.84 19.38
C PHE A 403 28.38 -35.13 18.02
N ARG A 404 29.51 -34.55 17.63
CA ARG A 404 29.68 -33.87 16.33
C ARG A 404 29.46 -34.81 15.15
N ASN A 405 30.05 -36.01 15.18
CA ASN A 405 29.91 -36.98 14.10
C ASN A 405 28.48 -37.56 14.03
N GLY A 406 27.84 -37.81 15.17
CA GLY A 406 26.44 -38.22 15.25
C GLY A 406 25.50 -37.21 14.59
N LEU A 407 25.62 -35.94 14.97
CA LEU A 407 24.84 -34.87 14.35
C LEU A 407 25.13 -34.70 12.86
N LEU A 408 26.36 -34.87 12.39
CA LEU A 408 26.69 -34.83 10.96
C LEU A 408 25.99 -35.94 10.15
N VAL A 409 25.81 -37.14 10.75
CA VAL A 409 25.06 -38.23 10.12
C VAL A 409 23.58 -37.86 9.98
N LEU A 410 22.97 -37.34 11.04
CA LEU A 410 21.57 -36.90 11.03
C LEU A 410 21.35 -35.75 10.02
N ILE A 411 22.27 -34.79 9.96
CA ILE A 411 22.25 -33.72 8.94
C ILE A 411 22.36 -34.29 7.53
N LYS A 412 23.20 -35.31 7.31
CA LYS A 412 23.35 -35.96 5.99
C LYS A 412 22.05 -36.68 5.59
N GLN A 413 21.40 -37.36 6.52
CA GLN A 413 20.10 -38.00 6.31
C GLN A 413 19.03 -36.96 5.95
N LEU A 414 18.93 -35.88 6.71
CA LEU A 414 18.00 -34.78 6.43
C LEU A 414 18.27 -34.15 5.05
N LYS A 415 19.53 -33.91 4.70
CA LYS A 415 19.88 -33.37 3.37
C LYS A 415 19.47 -34.30 2.24
N ASN A 416 19.67 -35.60 2.40
CA ASN A 416 19.24 -36.59 1.40
C ASN A 416 17.71 -36.63 1.30
N ALA A 417 17.00 -36.57 2.44
CA ALA A 417 15.55 -36.53 2.48
C ALA A 417 15.00 -35.30 1.73
N ILE A 418 15.59 -34.11 1.90
CA ILE A 418 15.22 -32.89 1.14
C ILE A 418 15.26 -33.16 -0.36
N THR A 419 16.35 -33.73 -0.87
CA THR A 419 16.49 -34.02 -2.30
C THR A 419 15.46 -35.04 -2.79
N GLN A 420 15.17 -36.09 -2.00
CA GLN A 420 14.14 -37.07 -2.35
C GLN A 420 12.73 -36.45 -2.34
N THR A 421 12.44 -35.57 -1.37
CA THR A 421 11.18 -34.84 -1.31
C THR A 421 11.03 -33.91 -2.51
N GLU A 422 12.06 -33.16 -2.91
CA GLU A 422 12.04 -32.29 -4.11
C GLU A 422 11.76 -33.09 -5.40
N ILE A 423 12.36 -34.28 -5.55
CA ILE A 423 12.08 -35.18 -6.68
C ILE A 423 10.61 -35.62 -6.65
N SER A 424 10.09 -36.02 -5.48
CA SER A 424 8.69 -36.42 -5.33
C SER A 424 7.70 -35.28 -5.61
N ILE A 425 8.04 -34.04 -5.22
CA ILE A 425 7.24 -32.83 -5.50
C ILE A 425 7.17 -32.60 -7.01
N ASN A 426 8.32 -32.63 -7.69
CA ASN A 426 8.37 -32.44 -9.15
C ASN A 426 7.60 -33.54 -9.88
N TRP A 427 7.68 -34.79 -9.40
CA TRP A 427 6.91 -35.90 -9.95
C TRP A 427 5.40 -35.73 -9.74
N CYS A 428 4.99 -35.28 -8.55
CA CYS A 428 3.60 -34.97 -8.22
C CYS A 428 3.05 -33.80 -9.05
N MET A 429 3.86 -32.76 -9.29
CA MET A 429 3.53 -31.62 -10.16
C MET A 429 3.42 -32.03 -11.64
N ALA A 430 4.23 -32.98 -12.10
CA ALA A 430 4.19 -33.47 -13.48
C ALA A 430 3.03 -34.46 -13.74
N ARG A 431 2.57 -35.17 -12.71
CA ARG A 431 1.51 -36.20 -12.79
C ARG A 431 0.45 -35.98 -11.71
N THR A 432 -0.25 -34.86 -11.80
CA THR A 432 -1.18 -34.32 -10.81
C THR A 432 -2.38 -35.22 -10.45
N THR A 433 -2.76 -36.13 -11.36
CA THR A 433 -3.89 -37.06 -11.19
C THR A 433 -3.46 -38.46 -10.73
N SER A 434 -2.15 -38.75 -10.65
CA SER A 434 -1.64 -40.07 -10.27
C SER A 434 -1.69 -40.28 -8.76
N LEU A 435 -2.46 -41.27 -8.30
CA LEU A 435 -2.53 -41.65 -6.88
C LEU A 435 -1.14 -42.05 -6.33
N GLN A 436 -0.36 -42.78 -7.13
CA GLN A 436 0.99 -43.22 -6.77
C GLN A 436 1.95 -42.04 -6.51
N ALA A 437 1.84 -40.97 -7.31
CA ALA A 437 2.65 -39.77 -7.11
C ALA A 437 2.25 -38.99 -5.84
N LYS A 438 0.95 -39.01 -5.48
CA LYS A 438 0.46 -38.41 -4.23
C LYS A 438 0.90 -39.23 -3.00
N GLU A 439 0.84 -40.56 -3.08
CA GLU A 439 1.29 -41.46 -2.01
C GLU A 439 2.79 -41.34 -1.76
N GLU A 440 3.61 -41.32 -2.81
CA GLU A 440 5.05 -41.14 -2.70
C GLU A 440 5.40 -39.76 -2.11
N TYR A 441 4.70 -38.70 -2.53
CA TYR A 441 4.85 -37.37 -1.91
C TYR A 441 4.54 -37.39 -0.41
N SER A 442 3.39 -37.98 0.01
CA SER A 442 3.03 -38.06 1.43
C SER A 442 4.03 -38.90 2.22
N LYS A 443 4.57 -39.97 1.64
CA LYS A 443 5.63 -40.78 2.24
C LYS A 443 6.92 -39.97 2.42
N ARG A 444 7.43 -39.32 1.37
CA ARG A 444 8.68 -38.54 1.42
C ARG A 444 8.60 -37.33 2.33
N THR A 445 7.45 -36.70 2.45
CA THR A 445 7.26 -35.59 3.40
C THR A 445 7.16 -36.05 4.85
N LYS A 446 6.58 -37.22 5.12
CA LYS A 446 6.63 -37.85 6.46
C LYS A 446 8.07 -38.16 6.87
N GLU A 447 8.84 -38.80 5.99
CA GLU A 447 10.27 -39.09 6.19
C GLU A 447 11.05 -37.79 6.47
N LEU A 448 10.80 -36.72 5.71
CA LEU A 448 11.48 -35.44 5.89
C LEU A 448 11.24 -34.83 7.28
N ILE A 449 9.99 -34.86 7.78
CA ILE A 449 9.64 -34.35 9.12
C ILE A 449 10.31 -35.21 10.19
N GLU A 450 10.30 -36.54 10.03
CA GLU A 450 10.92 -37.47 10.96
C GLU A 450 12.43 -37.22 11.08
N PHE A 451 13.14 -37.04 9.97
CA PHE A 451 14.56 -36.70 10.00
C PHE A 451 14.83 -35.33 10.64
N ALA A 452 13.95 -34.34 10.46
CA ALA A 452 14.06 -33.06 11.14
C ALA A 452 13.85 -33.20 12.66
N CYS A 453 12.88 -33.99 13.10
CA CYS A 453 12.66 -34.33 14.51
C CYS A 453 13.85 -35.10 15.11
N ASN A 454 14.48 -35.99 14.34
CA ASN A 454 15.66 -36.73 14.80
C ASN A 454 16.87 -35.81 14.98
N VAL A 455 17.05 -34.81 14.10
CA VAL A 455 18.06 -33.76 14.29
C VAL A 455 17.78 -32.93 15.56
N GLN A 456 16.51 -32.60 15.84
CA GLN A 456 16.11 -31.90 17.06
C GLN A 456 16.45 -32.73 18.31
N LYS A 457 16.01 -34.00 18.36
CA LYS A 457 16.32 -34.92 19.48
C LYS A 457 17.82 -35.16 19.66
N GLY A 458 18.57 -35.16 18.56
CA GLY A 458 20.02 -35.37 18.57
C GLY A 458 20.83 -34.22 19.19
N LEU A 459 20.22 -33.05 19.43
CA LEU A 459 20.86 -31.95 20.14
C LEU A 459 21.03 -32.21 21.64
N ASP A 460 20.19 -33.06 22.24
CA ASP A 460 20.32 -33.45 23.63
C ASP A 460 21.43 -34.52 23.76
N GLU A 461 22.53 -34.17 24.43
CA GLU A 461 23.63 -35.09 24.74
C GLU A 461 23.14 -36.34 25.50
N CYS A 462 22.05 -36.22 26.27
CA CYS A 462 21.43 -37.30 27.03
C CYS A 462 20.51 -38.23 26.20
N ASN A 463 20.05 -37.81 25.02
CA ASN A 463 19.18 -38.59 24.13
C ASN A 463 19.98 -39.36 23.06
N GLN A 464 21.22 -39.73 23.38
CA GLN A 464 22.14 -40.43 22.46
C GLN A 464 22.41 -41.90 22.79
N PRO A 465 21.42 -42.78 23.04
CA PRO A 465 21.69 -44.21 23.14
C PRO A 465 22.12 -44.81 21.78
N ASP A 466 21.72 -44.20 20.65
CA ASP A 466 21.96 -44.76 19.30
C ASP A 466 23.19 -44.18 18.57
N ILE A 467 23.72 -43.03 19.01
CA ILE A 467 24.93 -42.43 18.43
C ILE A 467 26.21 -43.04 19.02
N LEU A 468 26.10 -43.65 20.21
CA LEU A 468 27.21 -44.27 20.95
C LEU A 468 27.36 -45.78 20.73
N ASN A 469 26.50 -46.43 19.92
CA ASN A 469 26.63 -47.86 19.68
C ASN A 469 27.74 -48.13 18.63
N PRO A 470 28.84 -48.82 18.96
CA PRO A 470 29.93 -49.13 18.02
C PRO A 470 29.52 -50.10 16.91
N LEU A 471 28.32 -50.68 16.99
CA LEU A 471 27.77 -51.58 15.99
C LEU A 471 27.04 -50.78 14.92
N ARG A 472 27.83 -50.35 13.94
CA ARG A 472 27.37 -50.05 12.58
C ARG A 472 26.70 -51.29 11.98
N ASP A 473 25.41 -51.47 12.20
CA ASP A 473 24.58 -52.35 11.36
C ASP A 473 23.37 -51.54 10.90
N GLY A 474 23.43 -51.09 9.63
CA GLY A 474 22.30 -50.42 8.97
C GLY A 474 22.64 -49.19 8.10
N VAL A 475 23.86 -48.65 8.17
CA VAL A 475 24.25 -47.47 7.35
C VAL A 475 24.70 -47.85 5.92
N HIS A 476 24.70 -49.15 5.58
CA HIS A 476 25.01 -49.64 4.23
C HIS A 476 23.82 -50.23 3.46
N ASP A 477 22.64 -50.40 4.07
CA ASP A 477 21.50 -51.12 3.45
C ASP A 477 20.26 -50.24 3.16
N PHE A 478 20.49 -49.03 2.66
CA PHE A 478 19.45 -48.36 1.86
C PHE A 478 19.94 -48.21 0.43
N ASN A 479 19.84 -49.31 -0.33
CA ASN A 479 19.80 -49.26 -1.78
C ASN A 479 18.58 -48.42 -2.18
N ILE A 480 18.82 -47.14 -2.47
CA ILE A 480 17.91 -46.33 -3.26
C ILE A 480 17.96 -46.94 -4.65
N SER A 481 16.93 -47.70 -5.04
CA SER A 481 16.72 -48.02 -6.45
C SER A 481 16.50 -46.70 -7.19
N VAL A 482 17.51 -46.28 -7.95
CA VAL A 482 17.40 -45.21 -8.94
C VAL A 482 16.91 -45.86 -10.23
N ASP A 483 15.63 -46.24 -10.26
CA ASP A 483 14.95 -46.60 -11.50
C ASP A 483 14.07 -45.42 -11.93
N PHE A 484 14.69 -44.45 -12.60
CA PHE A 484 14.00 -43.58 -13.54
C PHE A 484 14.46 -43.96 -14.96
N PRO A 485 13.54 -44.26 -15.90
CA PRO A 485 13.91 -44.54 -17.28
C PRO A 485 14.56 -43.31 -17.94
N ASN A 486 15.83 -43.46 -18.30
CA ASN A 486 16.53 -42.54 -19.20
C ASN A 486 15.86 -42.59 -20.60
N ALA A 487 15.19 -41.52 -21.00
CA ALA A 487 14.76 -41.33 -22.38
C ALA A 487 14.74 -39.84 -22.76
N LEU A 488 15.90 -39.18 -22.73
CA LEU A 488 16.11 -37.86 -23.34
C LEU A 488 17.55 -37.74 -23.84
N ALA A 489 17.86 -38.41 -24.95
CA ALA A 489 19.04 -38.10 -25.76
C ALA A 489 18.87 -38.64 -27.19
N SER A 490 18.35 -37.79 -28.09
CA SER A 490 18.77 -37.72 -29.51
C SER A 490 18.01 -36.58 -30.20
N GLN A 491 18.70 -35.48 -30.47
CA GLN A 491 18.35 -34.52 -31.52
C GLN A 491 19.21 -34.84 -32.74
N ASP A 492 18.59 -34.87 -33.92
CA ASP A 492 19.02 -34.24 -35.20
C ASP A 492 18.14 -34.75 -36.38
N PRO A 493 18.08 -34.10 -37.56
CA PRO A 493 17.32 -32.86 -37.82
C PRO A 493 16.40 -32.94 -39.09
N MET A 494 15.55 -31.91 -39.28
CA MET A 494 14.86 -31.49 -40.53
C MET A 494 13.82 -32.43 -41.19
N GLU A 495 12.55 -32.00 -41.20
CA GLU A 495 11.87 -31.53 -42.43
C GLU A 495 10.46 -30.99 -42.13
N PHE A 496 10.17 -29.80 -42.66
CA PHE A 496 8.88 -29.13 -42.62
C PHE A 496 7.80 -29.90 -43.39
N LYS A 497 6.64 -30.18 -42.76
CA LYS A 497 5.34 -30.36 -43.42
C LYS A 497 4.16 -30.10 -42.46
N PHE A 498 3.16 -29.39 -42.97
CA PHE A 498 1.96 -28.83 -42.30
C PHE A 498 1.20 -29.81 -41.37
N PRO A 499 0.52 -29.31 -40.31
CA PRO A 499 -0.13 -30.17 -39.32
C PRO A 499 -1.42 -30.78 -39.88
N ARG A 500 -1.39 -32.09 -40.13
CA ARG A 500 -2.58 -32.94 -40.09
C ARG A 500 -2.85 -33.28 -38.62
N ILE A 501 -4.05 -32.95 -38.17
CA ILE A 501 -4.62 -33.37 -36.89
C ILE A 501 -4.55 -34.90 -36.84
N ASN A 502 -3.72 -35.44 -35.96
CA ASN A 502 -3.61 -36.88 -35.72
C ASN A 502 -4.15 -37.16 -34.31
N ILE A 503 -5.41 -37.57 -34.24
CA ILE A 503 -6.08 -38.02 -33.03
C ILE A 503 -5.55 -39.43 -32.73
N ILE A 504 -4.81 -39.58 -31.63
CA ILE A 504 -4.37 -40.88 -31.13
C ILE A 504 -5.56 -41.53 -30.41
N TYR A 505 -6.02 -42.66 -30.95
CA TYR A 505 -6.97 -43.57 -30.33
C TYR A 505 -6.47 -44.06 -28.97
N GLN A 506 -7.23 -43.77 -27.90
CA GLN A 506 -7.14 -44.49 -26.63
C GLN A 506 -8.46 -45.23 -26.40
N LYS A 507 -8.48 -46.46 -26.89
CA LYS A 507 -9.59 -47.41 -26.77
C LYS A 507 -9.54 -48.02 -25.38
N ASP A 508 -9.97 -47.28 -24.35
CA ASP A 508 -10.36 -47.84 -23.01
C ASP A 508 -11.06 -46.84 -22.04
N ALA A 509 -11.52 -45.67 -22.51
CA ALA A 509 -12.23 -44.69 -21.65
C ALA A 509 -13.76 -44.59 -21.91
N VAL A 510 -14.41 -45.62 -22.48
CA VAL A 510 -15.80 -45.53 -22.98
C VAL A 510 -16.87 -45.84 -21.90
N ARG A 511 -16.61 -45.57 -20.62
CA ARG A 511 -17.70 -45.60 -19.61
C ARG A 511 -17.63 -44.39 -18.70
N ARG A 512 -18.54 -43.44 -18.99
CA ARG A 512 -18.88 -42.17 -18.31
C ARG A 512 -18.07 -40.94 -18.73
N ALA A 513 -18.24 -40.51 -19.98
CA ALA A 513 -18.28 -39.08 -20.25
C ALA A 513 -19.68 -38.59 -19.87
N ASN A 514 -19.79 -37.67 -18.92
CA ASN A 514 -21.07 -37.05 -18.58
C ASN A 514 -21.44 -36.08 -19.72
N LEU A 515 -22.19 -36.56 -20.72
CA LEU A 515 -22.76 -35.71 -21.76
C LEU A 515 -23.86 -34.83 -21.15
N HIS A 516 -23.99 -33.60 -21.63
CA HIS A 516 -25.09 -32.69 -21.27
C HIS A 516 -26.43 -33.42 -21.49
N PRO A 517 -27.42 -33.34 -20.56
CA PRO A 517 -28.65 -34.13 -20.60
C PRO A 517 -29.37 -34.11 -21.95
N LEU A 518 -29.56 -32.92 -22.53
CA LEU A 518 -30.14 -32.74 -23.88
C LEU A 518 -29.34 -33.41 -25.02
N ILE A 519 -28.01 -33.39 -24.95
CA ILE A 519 -27.15 -34.01 -25.96
C ILE A 519 -27.20 -35.53 -25.81
N SER A 520 -27.23 -36.03 -24.56
CA SER A 520 -27.45 -37.45 -24.27
C SER A 520 -28.81 -37.92 -24.78
N GLU A 521 -29.87 -37.16 -24.53
CA GLU A 521 -31.24 -37.47 -24.97
C GLU A 521 -31.35 -37.48 -26.49
N LEU A 522 -30.72 -36.50 -27.17
CA LEU A 522 -30.65 -36.45 -28.64
C LEU A 522 -29.89 -37.66 -29.22
N THR A 523 -28.77 -38.07 -28.61
CA THR A 523 -28.05 -39.29 -29.03
C THR A 523 -28.85 -40.57 -28.77
N THR A 524 -29.79 -40.56 -27.82
CA THR A 524 -30.72 -41.69 -27.61
C THR A 524 -31.89 -41.67 -28.59
N ALA A 525 -32.46 -40.51 -28.91
CA ALA A 525 -33.56 -40.35 -29.85
C ALA A 525 -33.14 -40.71 -31.29
N THR A 526 -31.92 -40.33 -31.70
CA THR A 526 -31.31 -40.75 -32.98
C THR A 526 -31.12 -42.26 -33.08
N ARG A 527 -30.83 -42.94 -31.96
CA ARG A 527 -30.71 -44.41 -31.89
C ARG A 527 -32.07 -45.13 -31.94
N ILE A 528 -33.14 -44.45 -31.54
CA ILE A 528 -34.51 -44.98 -31.49
C ILE A 528 -35.30 -44.65 -32.78
N HIS A 529 -34.74 -43.83 -33.68
CA HIS A 529 -35.35 -43.39 -34.95
C HIS A 529 -36.70 -42.66 -34.76
N ASP A 530 -36.81 -41.84 -33.71
CA ASP A 530 -38.01 -41.02 -33.46
C ASP A 530 -37.81 -39.61 -34.02
N ALA A 531 -38.26 -39.40 -35.26
CA ALA A 531 -38.13 -38.12 -35.96
C ALA A 531 -38.92 -36.96 -35.30
N ILE A 532 -40.02 -37.25 -34.59
CA ILE A 532 -40.83 -36.22 -33.95
C ILE A 532 -40.13 -35.74 -32.68
N HIS A 533 -39.67 -36.68 -31.85
CA HIS A 533 -38.92 -36.38 -30.64
C HIS A 533 -37.56 -35.75 -30.94
N LEU A 534 -36.86 -36.22 -32.00
CA LEU A 534 -35.59 -35.64 -32.45
C LEU A 534 -35.73 -34.15 -32.83
N ASN A 535 -36.79 -33.78 -33.54
CA ASN A 535 -37.01 -32.40 -33.94
C ASN A 535 -37.38 -31.50 -32.74
N GLY A 536 -38.07 -32.04 -31.74
CA GLY A 536 -38.31 -31.35 -30.46
C GLY A 536 -37.01 -31.06 -29.71
N ILE A 537 -36.16 -32.07 -29.50
CA ILE A 537 -34.89 -31.91 -28.77
C ILE A 537 -33.90 -31.02 -29.56
N CYS A 538 -33.92 -31.07 -30.90
CA CYS A 538 -33.12 -30.14 -31.71
C CYS A 538 -33.54 -28.67 -31.50
N ALA A 539 -34.83 -28.41 -31.33
CA ALA A 539 -35.33 -27.07 -31.02
C ALA A 539 -34.88 -26.62 -29.62
N ASP A 540 -34.99 -27.49 -28.62
CA ASP A 540 -34.57 -27.21 -27.24
C ASP A 540 -33.06 -26.98 -27.13
N LEU A 541 -32.25 -27.76 -27.88
CA LEU A 541 -30.80 -27.59 -27.94
C LEU A 541 -30.40 -26.29 -28.64
N LEU A 542 -31.09 -25.92 -29.73
CA LEU A 542 -30.87 -24.64 -30.41
C LEU A 542 -31.21 -23.47 -29.48
N GLU A 543 -32.31 -23.57 -28.74
CA GLU A 543 -32.73 -22.55 -27.79
C GLU A 543 -31.70 -22.37 -26.66
N LEU A 544 -31.26 -23.47 -26.03
CA LEU A 544 -30.24 -23.44 -24.98
C LEU A 544 -28.94 -22.82 -25.49
N ALA A 545 -28.50 -23.24 -26.67
CA ALA A 545 -27.27 -22.74 -27.24
C ALA A 545 -27.34 -21.27 -27.64
N ASN A 546 -28.44 -20.84 -28.26
CA ASN A 546 -28.65 -19.44 -28.59
C ASN A 546 -28.66 -18.58 -27.33
N CYS A 547 -29.28 -19.05 -26.24
CA CYS A 547 -29.20 -18.38 -24.94
C CYS A 547 -27.76 -18.25 -24.44
N CYS A 548 -26.94 -19.30 -24.54
CA CYS A 548 -25.54 -19.27 -24.12
C CYS A 548 -24.69 -18.35 -25.01
N ILE A 549 -24.91 -18.38 -26.33
CA ILE A 549 -24.21 -17.55 -27.31
C ILE A 549 -24.52 -16.08 -27.08
N ASP A 550 -25.80 -15.72 -26.92
CA ASP A 550 -26.21 -14.34 -26.72
C ASP A 550 -25.78 -13.82 -25.34
N ALA A 551 -25.79 -14.69 -24.32
CA ALA A 551 -25.24 -14.36 -23.01
C ALA A 551 -23.72 -14.14 -23.09
N ALA A 552 -22.97 -14.95 -23.83
CA ALA A 552 -21.53 -14.78 -24.02
C ALA A 552 -21.19 -13.49 -24.79
N LYS A 553 -21.90 -13.19 -25.88
CA LYS A 553 -21.73 -11.95 -26.64
C LYS A 553 -21.95 -10.70 -25.78
N GLU A 554 -22.98 -10.74 -24.93
CA GLU A 554 -23.31 -9.62 -24.06
C GLU A 554 -22.34 -9.51 -22.87
N ALA A 555 -21.92 -10.64 -22.28
CA ALA A 555 -20.93 -10.67 -21.21
C ALA A 555 -19.53 -10.18 -21.67
N LEU A 556 -19.15 -10.43 -22.92
CA LEU A 556 -17.89 -9.92 -23.51
C LEU A 556 -17.82 -8.39 -23.54
N ARG A 557 -18.96 -7.69 -23.48
CA ARG A 557 -19.00 -6.21 -23.39
C ARG A 557 -18.76 -5.69 -21.97
N ILE A 558 -18.71 -6.59 -20.98
CA ILE A 558 -18.65 -6.27 -19.54
C ILE A 558 -17.32 -6.71 -18.91
N VAL A 559 -16.77 -7.84 -19.36
CA VAL A 559 -15.68 -8.55 -18.68
C VAL A 559 -14.30 -8.08 -19.16
N GLU A 560 -13.39 -7.80 -18.21
CA GLU A 560 -11.97 -7.53 -18.46
C GLU A 560 -11.13 -8.84 -18.46
N SER A 561 -10.00 -8.85 -19.19
CA SER A 561 -9.08 -10.00 -19.31
C SER A 561 -8.65 -10.55 -17.92
N PRO A 562 -8.62 -11.88 -17.68
CA PRO A 562 -8.45 -13.00 -18.63
C PRO A 562 -9.70 -13.85 -18.93
N MET A 563 -10.88 -13.49 -18.40
CA MET A 563 -12.10 -14.29 -18.59
C MET A 563 -12.74 -14.12 -19.98
N SER A 564 -12.30 -13.11 -20.75
CA SER A 564 -12.66 -12.87 -22.15
C SER A 564 -12.33 -14.05 -23.06
N ASP A 565 -11.20 -14.72 -22.82
CA ASP A 565 -10.69 -15.78 -23.68
C ASP A 565 -11.56 -17.05 -23.58
N LYS A 566 -12.09 -17.32 -22.39
CA LYS A 566 -13.02 -18.44 -22.15
C LYS A 566 -14.41 -18.17 -22.74
N LEU A 567 -14.89 -16.92 -22.66
CA LEU A 567 -16.17 -16.55 -23.24
C LEU A 567 -16.15 -16.59 -24.77
N LEU A 568 -15.01 -16.35 -25.42
CA LEU A 568 -14.84 -16.47 -26.87
C LEU A 568 -15.11 -17.87 -27.43
N ASN A 569 -15.13 -18.90 -26.59
CA ASN A 569 -15.53 -20.28 -26.95
C ASN A 569 -16.95 -20.34 -27.55
N TYR A 570 -17.81 -19.33 -27.35
CA TYR A 570 -19.12 -19.24 -28.02
C TYR A 570 -19.02 -19.33 -29.55
N LYS A 571 -17.90 -18.88 -30.15
CA LYS A 571 -17.69 -18.94 -31.61
C LYS A 571 -17.61 -20.39 -32.10
N GLU A 572 -17.06 -21.29 -31.29
CA GLU A 572 -16.99 -22.71 -31.60
C GLU A 572 -18.38 -23.35 -31.47
N ILE A 573 -19.16 -22.96 -30.45
CA ILE A 573 -20.56 -23.40 -30.27
C ILE A 573 -21.41 -23.04 -31.50
N VAL A 574 -21.28 -21.81 -32.03
CA VAL A 574 -21.98 -21.35 -33.26
C VAL A 574 -21.70 -22.25 -34.47
N VAL A 575 -20.48 -22.79 -34.59
CA VAL A 575 -20.06 -23.66 -35.70
C VAL A 575 -20.47 -25.11 -35.46
N LEU A 576 -20.35 -25.60 -34.22
CA LEU A 576 -20.56 -27.00 -33.88
C LEU A 576 -22.05 -27.41 -33.87
N ILE A 577 -22.98 -26.51 -33.54
CA ILE A 577 -24.40 -26.86 -33.43
C ILE A 577 -25.04 -27.22 -34.77
N PRO A 578 -24.95 -26.41 -35.83
CA PRO A 578 -25.53 -26.78 -37.12
C PRO A 578 -24.92 -28.08 -37.67
N HIS A 579 -23.62 -28.29 -37.44
CA HIS A 579 -22.92 -29.51 -37.81
C HIS A 579 -23.44 -30.73 -37.04
N PHE A 580 -23.62 -30.61 -35.72
CA PHE A 580 -24.15 -31.67 -34.86
C PHE A 580 -25.59 -32.04 -35.22
N ILE A 581 -26.46 -31.06 -35.44
CA ILE A 581 -27.86 -31.28 -35.86
C ILE A 581 -27.91 -31.93 -37.25
N GLY A 582 -27.03 -31.53 -38.17
CA GLY A 582 -26.88 -32.16 -39.49
C GLY A 582 -26.49 -33.63 -39.37
N LEU A 583 -25.45 -33.94 -38.59
CA LEU A 583 -25.01 -35.32 -38.32
C LEU A 583 -26.09 -36.15 -37.63
N ALA A 584 -26.84 -35.57 -36.69
CA ALA A 584 -27.92 -36.27 -35.99
C ALA A 584 -29.05 -36.69 -36.94
N ARG A 585 -29.40 -35.82 -37.90
CA ARG A 585 -30.40 -36.11 -38.93
C ARG A 585 -29.90 -37.13 -39.96
N GLU A 586 -28.62 -37.06 -40.32
CA GLU A 586 -28.00 -38.05 -41.22
C GLU A 586 -27.93 -39.46 -40.60
N VAL A 587 -27.60 -39.54 -39.31
CA VAL A 587 -27.53 -40.82 -38.56
C VAL A 587 -28.92 -41.39 -38.29
N GLU A 588 -29.93 -40.54 -38.05
CA GLU A 588 -31.33 -40.98 -37.94
C GLU A 588 -31.86 -41.55 -39.27
N ALA A 589 -31.50 -40.92 -40.40
CA ALA A 589 -31.84 -41.42 -41.73
C ALA A 589 -31.03 -42.67 -42.13
N ASN A 590 -29.79 -42.82 -41.67
CA ASN A 590 -28.88 -43.92 -41.99
C ASN A 590 -27.96 -44.31 -40.80
N PRO A 591 -28.33 -45.31 -39.97
CA PRO A 591 -27.66 -45.59 -38.69
C PRO A 591 -26.23 -46.19 -38.78
N VAL A 592 -25.77 -46.57 -39.98
CA VAL A 592 -24.47 -47.24 -40.20
C VAL A 592 -23.33 -46.26 -40.48
N LEU A 593 -23.64 -45.04 -40.94
CA LEU A 593 -22.63 -44.01 -41.22
C LEU A 593 -22.56 -42.99 -40.07
N ASN A 594 -21.35 -42.52 -39.76
CA ASN A 594 -21.07 -41.33 -38.94
C ASN A 594 -21.49 -41.35 -37.45
N SER A 595 -21.91 -42.48 -36.89
CA SER A 595 -22.26 -42.60 -35.45
C SER A 595 -21.10 -42.30 -34.49
N GLU A 596 -19.87 -42.67 -34.86
CA GLU A 596 -18.65 -42.33 -34.10
C GLU A 596 -18.33 -40.83 -34.17
N GLN A 597 -18.54 -40.20 -35.33
CA GLN A 597 -18.37 -38.75 -35.50
C GLN A 597 -19.45 -37.95 -34.76
N LEU A 598 -20.68 -38.46 -34.70
CA LEU A 598 -21.78 -37.88 -33.92
C LEU A 598 -21.43 -37.86 -32.43
N LEU A 599 -20.88 -38.96 -31.89
CA LEU A 599 -20.50 -39.05 -30.48
C LEU A 599 -19.31 -38.13 -30.15
N GLN A 600 -18.31 -38.04 -31.02
CA GLN A 600 -17.17 -37.12 -30.85
C GLN A 600 -17.61 -35.65 -30.86
N THR A 601 -18.50 -35.29 -31.81
CA THR A 601 -19.07 -33.94 -31.90
C THR A 601 -19.98 -33.63 -30.71
N ALA A 602 -20.74 -34.61 -30.23
CA ALA A 602 -21.56 -34.51 -29.02
C ALA A 602 -20.74 -34.19 -27.77
N MET A 603 -19.60 -34.88 -27.57
CA MET A 603 -18.70 -34.65 -26.45
C MET A 603 -18.10 -33.24 -26.49
N LEU A 604 -17.60 -32.83 -27.64
CA LEU A 604 -17.00 -31.51 -27.82
C LEU A 604 -18.04 -30.38 -27.62
N LEU A 605 -19.25 -30.53 -28.18
CA LEU A 605 -20.32 -29.54 -28.02
C LEU A 605 -20.76 -29.43 -26.55
N SER A 606 -20.87 -30.56 -25.85
CA SER A 606 -21.21 -30.60 -24.43
C SER A 606 -20.18 -29.85 -23.57
N GLU A 607 -18.90 -30.16 -23.77
CA GLU A 607 -17.79 -29.51 -23.06
C GLU A 607 -17.83 -27.98 -23.24
N LYS A 608 -18.01 -27.52 -24.48
CA LYS A 608 -18.03 -26.08 -24.79
C LYS A 608 -19.23 -25.36 -24.21
N ILE A 609 -20.41 -25.98 -24.23
CA ILE A 609 -21.63 -25.43 -23.62
C ILE A 609 -21.44 -25.32 -22.10
N ASP A 610 -20.92 -26.36 -21.45
CA ASP A 610 -20.71 -26.38 -19.99
C ASP A 610 -19.64 -25.39 -19.54
N GLU A 611 -18.52 -25.30 -20.26
CA GLU A 611 -17.48 -24.29 -20.03
C GLU A 611 -18.02 -22.86 -20.14
N THR A 612 -18.87 -22.61 -21.15
CA THR A 612 -19.47 -21.29 -21.38
C THR A 612 -20.49 -20.97 -20.30
N LYS A 613 -21.40 -21.90 -19.94
CA LYS A 613 -22.38 -21.72 -18.84
C LYS A 613 -21.69 -21.51 -17.50
N HIS A 614 -20.63 -22.27 -17.21
CA HIS A 614 -19.86 -22.10 -15.98
C HIS A 614 -19.18 -20.73 -15.91
N SER A 615 -18.60 -20.29 -17.02
CA SER A 615 -17.97 -18.98 -17.13
C SER A 615 -18.98 -17.84 -16.95
N LEU A 616 -20.16 -17.95 -17.55
CA LEU A 616 -21.25 -16.97 -17.41
C LEU A 616 -21.82 -16.92 -15.99
N THR A 617 -21.93 -18.06 -15.31
CA THR A 617 -22.43 -18.14 -13.93
C THR A 617 -21.55 -17.36 -12.95
N PHE A 618 -20.24 -17.35 -13.18
CA PHE A 618 -19.30 -16.56 -12.39
C PHE A 618 -19.50 -15.05 -12.58
N VAL A 619 -19.75 -14.61 -13.83
CA VAL A 619 -19.94 -13.19 -14.18
C VAL A 619 -21.17 -12.60 -13.49
N VAL A 620 -22.23 -13.38 -13.29
CA VAL A 620 -23.54 -12.86 -12.86
C VAL A 620 -24.08 -13.42 -11.54
N SER A 621 -23.19 -13.93 -10.70
CA SER A 621 -23.53 -14.76 -9.55
C SER A 621 -24.60 -14.23 -8.57
N SER A 622 -24.84 -12.91 -8.46
CA SER A 622 -25.91 -12.33 -7.62
C SER A 622 -27.29 -12.38 -8.29
N TRP A 623 -27.43 -11.85 -9.51
CA TRP A 623 -28.69 -11.80 -10.24
C TRP A 623 -29.17 -13.17 -10.73
N TYR A 624 -28.26 -14.08 -11.06
CA TYR A 624 -28.61 -15.46 -11.44
C TYR A 624 -29.16 -16.24 -10.25
N ARG A 625 -28.57 -16.09 -9.06
CA ARG A 625 -29.09 -16.69 -7.83
C ARG A 625 -30.45 -16.12 -7.45
N LEU A 626 -30.67 -14.82 -7.66
CA LEU A 626 -31.97 -14.19 -7.44
C LEU A 626 -33.03 -14.76 -8.40
N ALA A 627 -32.73 -14.86 -9.70
CA ALA A 627 -33.63 -15.46 -10.68
C ALA A 627 -34.00 -16.90 -10.30
N LYS A 628 -33.01 -17.71 -9.88
CA LYS A 628 -33.25 -19.07 -9.39
C LYS A 628 -34.04 -19.12 -8.08
N GLN A 629 -33.85 -18.17 -7.18
CA GLN A 629 -34.59 -18.13 -5.92
C GLN A 629 -36.03 -17.66 -6.12
N LEU A 630 -36.28 -16.74 -7.03
CA LEU A 630 -37.64 -16.23 -7.30
C LEU A 630 -38.46 -17.18 -8.17
N ILE A 631 -37.82 -18.03 -8.98
CA ILE A 631 -38.53 -18.85 -9.97
C ILE A 631 -38.31 -20.36 -9.79
N GLY A 632 -37.19 -20.78 -9.18
CA GLY A 632 -36.87 -22.19 -8.95
C GLY A 632 -37.64 -22.85 -7.79
N SER A 633 -38.38 -22.06 -7.00
CA SER A 633 -39.17 -22.51 -5.86
C SER A 633 -40.68 -22.35 -6.07
N MET A 634 -41.19 -22.53 -7.30
CA MET A 634 -42.62 -22.43 -7.60
C MET A 634 -43.35 -23.74 -7.24
N PRO A 635 -44.10 -23.87 -6.13
CA PRO A 635 -45.20 -24.81 -6.07
C PRO A 635 -46.34 -24.33 -6.99
N PRO A 636 -47.18 -25.23 -7.52
CA PRO A 636 -48.19 -24.92 -8.54
C PRO A 636 -49.32 -23.94 -8.09
N CYS A 637 -49.23 -23.32 -6.91
CA CYS A 637 -50.30 -22.50 -6.32
C CYS A 637 -49.88 -21.18 -5.64
N SER A 638 -48.63 -20.68 -5.75
CA SER A 638 -48.18 -19.41 -5.12
C SER A 638 -47.70 -18.33 -6.10
N SER A 639 -48.20 -18.32 -7.33
CA SER A 639 -47.64 -17.52 -8.43
C SER A 639 -47.75 -15.99 -8.32
N HIS A 640 -48.43 -15.43 -7.31
CA HIS A 640 -48.67 -13.97 -7.26
C HIS A 640 -47.53 -13.17 -6.61
N ASP A 641 -46.95 -13.64 -5.51
CA ASP A 641 -45.95 -12.86 -4.74
C ASP A 641 -44.57 -12.78 -5.43
N GLU A 642 -44.21 -13.81 -6.21
CA GLU A 642 -42.93 -13.91 -6.91
C GLU A 642 -42.91 -13.13 -8.23
N ILE A 643 -44.05 -13.10 -8.94
CA ILE A 643 -44.27 -12.22 -10.11
C ILE A 643 -44.25 -10.76 -9.65
N GLN A 644 -44.91 -10.46 -8.54
CA GLN A 644 -44.88 -9.13 -7.93
C GLN A 644 -43.45 -8.69 -7.58
N SER A 645 -42.60 -9.61 -7.10
CA SER A 645 -41.19 -9.31 -6.79
C SER A 645 -40.35 -8.97 -8.04
N LEU A 646 -40.60 -9.63 -9.18
CA LEU A 646 -39.95 -9.30 -10.46
C LEU A 646 -40.47 -7.97 -11.03
N ASP A 647 -41.77 -7.70 -10.90
CA ASP A 647 -42.37 -6.44 -11.29
C ASP A 647 -41.82 -5.27 -10.46
N GLU A 648 -41.64 -5.46 -9.15
CA GLU A 648 -40.97 -4.49 -8.27
C GLU A 648 -39.53 -4.19 -8.71
N ILE A 649 -38.77 -5.22 -9.14
CA ILE A 649 -37.41 -5.03 -9.69
C ILE A 649 -37.47 -4.25 -11.00
N MET A 650 -38.42 -4.55 -11.89
CA MET A 650 -38.58 -3.81 -13.15
C MET A 650 -38.97 -2.36 -12.89
N GLU A 651 -39.86 -2.09 -11.93
CA GLU A 651 -40.23 -0.74 -11.53
C GLU A 651 -39.03 0.03 -10.95
N ILE A 652 -38.20 -0.65 -10.15
CA ILE A 652 -36.97 -0.09 -9.60
C ILE A 652 -35.97 0.29 -10.71
N LEU A 653 -35.80 -0.57 -11.72
CA LEU A 653 -34.94 -0.31 -12.88
C LEU A 653 -35.52 0.78 -13.78
N GLU A 654 -36.84 0.83 -13.94
CA GLU A 654 -37.52 1.89 -14.68
C GLU A 654 -37.29 3.25 -14.01
N ARG A 655 -37.47 3.33 -12.69
CA ARG A 655 -37.17 4.54 -11.90
C ARG A 655 -35.71 4.98 -12.08
N LEU A 656 -34.76 4.06 -12.19
CA LEU A 656 -33.36 4.36 -12.49
C LEU A 656 -33.21 4.99 -13.89
N VAL A 657 -33.83 4.42 -14.91
CA VAL A 657 -33.80 4.97 -16.29
C VAL A 657 -34.49 6.34 -16.36
N GLN A 658 -35.61 6.52 -15.65
CA GLN A 658 -36.30 7.80 -15.53
C GLN A 658 -35.44 8.88 -14.86
N LEU A 659 -34.66 8.53 -13.82
CA LEU A 659 -33.70 9.46 -13.20
C LEU A 659 -32.63 9.90 -14.21
N ILE A 660 -32.08 8.97 -15.00
CA ILE A 660 -31.10 9.31 -16.06
C ILE A 660 -31.74 10.23 -17.10
N SER A 661 -32.99 9.94 -17.51
CA SER A 661 -33.74 10.79 -18.43
C SER A 661 -33.89 12.22 -17.90
N LYS A 662 -34.25 12.38 -16.62
CA LYS A 662 -34.34 13.71 -15.97
C LYS A 662 -33.01 14.46 -16.00
N VAL A 663 -31.88 13.77 -15.81
CA VAL A 663 -30.55 14.40 -15.86
C VAL A 663 -30.20 14.89 -17.27
N VAL A 664 -30.51 14.09 -18.30
CA VAL A 664 -30.19 14.39 -19.70
C VAL A 664 -31.07 15.52 -20.26
N HIS A 665 -32.35 15.54 -19.92
CA HIS A 665 -33.34 16.45 -20.52
C HIS A 665 -33.62 17.72 -19.71
N SER A 666 -32.85 18.02 -18.66
CA SER A 666 -33.03 19.28 -17.91
C SER A 666 -32.76 20.50 -18.83
N ASP A 667 -33.75 21.38 -18.97
CA ASP A 667 -33.85 22.41 -20.02
C ASP A 667 -32.71 23.45 -20.09
N ASP A 668 -31.91 23.62 -19.03
CA ASP A 668 -30.97 24.74 -18.90
C ASP A 668 -29.54 24.47 -19.45
N ARG A 669 -29.28 23.30 -20.06
CA ARG A 669 -27.90 22.81 -20.37
C ARG A 669 -27.46 22.91 -21.84
N LYS A 670 -27.98 23.85 -22.63
CA LYS A 670 -27.69 23.97 -24.08
C LYS A 670 -26.26 24.42 -24.48
N LEU A 671 -25.34 24.64 -23.53
CA LEU A 671 -24.03 25.27 -23.80
C LEU A 671 -22.78 24.40 -23.49
N LEU A 672 -22.92 23.09 -23.23
CA LEU A 672 -21.77 22.23 -22.88
C LEU A 672 -21.56 21.04 -23.86
N PRO A 673 -20.33 20.80 -24.38
CA PRO A 673 -20.04 19.66 -25.26
C PRO A 673 -20.26 18.28 -24.59
N VAL A 674 -20.25 18.23 -23.25
CA VAL A 674 -20.51 17.02 -22.44
C VAL A 674 -21.93 16.45 -22.67
N CYS A 675 -22.92 17.28 -23.03
CA CYS A 675 -24.32 16.85 -23.18
C CYS A 675 -24.54 15.88 -24.36
N SER A 676 -23.75 15.99 -25.43
CA SER A 676 -23.86 15.11 -26.61
C SER A 676 -23.55 13.65 -26.26
N SER A 677 -22.44 13.43 -25.54
CA SER A 677 -22.02 12.10 -25.08
C SER A 677 -23.01 11.46 -24.09
N LEU A 678 -23.65 12.26 -23.23
CA LEU A 678 -24.62 11.76 -22.26
C LEU A 678 -25.93 11.31 -22.93
N GLN A 679 -26.34 11.99 -24.01
CA GLN A 679 -27.52 11.61 -24.78
C GLN A 679 -27.30 10.28 -25.54
N GLU A 680 -26.11 10.07 -26.10
CA GLU A 680 -25.74 8.80 -26.74
C GLU A 680 -25.76 7.64 -25.74
N ILE A 681 -25.18 7.83 -24.55
CA ILE A 681 -25.21 6.82 -23.48
C ILE A 681 -26.64 6.55 -23.03
N PHE A 682 -27.50 7.57 -22.89
CA PHE A 682 -28.89 7.40 -22.54
C PHE A 682 -29.68 6.58 -23.57
N LEU A 683 -29.46 6.80 -24.87
CA LEU A 683 -30.09 6.00 -25.92
C LEU A 683 -29.67 4.52 -25.82
N ARG A 684 -28.41 4.25 -25.47
CA ARG A 684 -27.92 2.89 -25.20
C ARG A 684 -28.57 2.28 -23.96
N VAL A 685 -28.75 3.05 -22.87
CA VAL A 685 -29.48 2.62 -21.67
C VAL A 685 -30.93 2.25 -22.01
N GLN A 686 -31.63 3.11 -22.76
CA GLN A 686 -33.02 2.87 -23.15
C GLN A 686 -33.15 1.61 -24.02
N THR A 687 -32.29 1.46 -25.02
CA THR A 687 -32.24 0.28 -25.90
C THR A 687 -32.03 -1.01 -25.09
N GLN A 688 -31.07 -0.99 -24.16
CA GLN A 688 -30.78 -2.15 -23.32
C GLN A 688 -31.90 -2.42 -22.31
N PHE A 689 -32.54 -1.38 -21.77
CA PHE A 689 -33.67 -1.54 -20.86
C PHE A 689 -34.87 -2.19 -21.56
N THR A 690 -35.18 -1.82 -22.81
CA THR A 690 -36.20 -2.53 -23.61
C THR A 690 -35.83 -4.00 -23.83
N CYS A 691 -34.55 -4.31 -24.01
CA CYS A 691 -34.06 -5.69 -24.08
C CYS A 691 -34.29 -6.44 -22.76
N VAL A 692 -34.01 -5.81 -21.61
CA VAL A 692 -34.31 -6.36 -20.28
C VAL A 692 -35.81 -6.62 -20.14
N GLN A 693 -36.68 -5.67 -20.48
CA GLN A 693 -38.14 -5.82 -20.39
C GLN A 693 -38.65 -7.01 -21.23
N THR A 694 -38.13 -7.14 -22.46
CA THR A 694 -38.52 -8.24 -23.36
C THR A 694 -38.04 -9.59 -22.82
N ARG A 695 -36.81 -9.66 -22.29
CA ARG A 695 -36.25 -10.87 -21.69
C ARG A 695 -36.91 -11.25 -20.37
N THR A 696 -37.33 -10.27 -19.54
CA THR A 696 -38.14 -10.51 -18.33
C THR A 696 -39.48 -11.11 -18.69
N LYS A 697 -40.17 -10.56 -19.70
CA LYS A 697 -41.44 -11.10 -20.18
C LYS A 697 -41.30 -12.55 -20.66
N TYR A 698 -40.28 -12.81 -21.48
CA TYR A 698 -39.99 -14.15 -21.98
C TYR A 698 -39.63 -15.13 -20.87
N LEU A 699 -38.84 -14.72 -19.86
CA LEU A 699 -38.52 -15.54 -18.70
C LEU A 699 -39.77 -15.92 -17.90
N LEU A 700 -40.70 -14.97 -17.74
CA LEU A 700 -41.96 -15.18 -17.03
C LEU A 700 -42.91 -16.13 -17.79
N GLU A 701 -43.03 -15.96 -19.12
CA GLU A 701 -43.78 -16.87 -19.99
C GLU A 701 -43.22 -18.30 -19.90
N LYS A 702 -41.90 -18.46 -19.95
CA LYS A 702 -41.21 -19.75 -19.85
C LYS A 702 -41.36 -20.40 -18.47
N ALA A 703 -41.36 -19.62 -17.39
CA ALA A 703 -41.62 -20.09 -16.04
C ALA A 703 -43.07 -20.62 -15.88
N GLN A 704 -44.04 -19.95 -16.52
CA GLN A 704 -45.43 -20.39 -16.54
C GLN A 704 -45.63 -21.68 -17.33
N ASP A 705 -44.83 -21.93 -18.37
CA ASP A 705 -44.92 -23.16 -19.17
C ASP A 705 -44.31 -24.39 -18.45
N ILE A 706 -43.25 -24.17 -17.66
CA ILE A 706 -42.64 -25.22 -16.83
C ILE A 706 -43.55 -25.59 -15.66
N SER A 707 -44.23 -24.63 -15.03
CA SER A 707 -45.18 -24.92 -13.94
C SER A 707 -46.44 -25.67 -14.40
N LYS A 708 -46.78 -25.61 -15.70
CA LYS A 708 -47.92 -26.33 -16.30
C LYS A 708 -47.59 -27.74 -16.79
N SER A 709 -46.31 -28.11 -16.90
CA SER A 709 -45.87 -29.40 -17.47
C SER A 709 -45.12 -30.27 -16.44
N HIS A 710 -45.15 -31.60 -16.60
CA HIS A 710 -44.32 -32.49 -15.77
C HIS A 710 -42.83 -32.12 -15.95
N PRO A 711 -42.00 -32.18 -14.88
CA PRO A 711 -40.63 -31.71 -14.92
C PRO A 711 -39.81 -32.57 -15.89
N ASP A 712 -39.51 -31.99 -17.04
CA ASP A 712 -38.62 -32.55 -18.04
C ASP A 712 -37.24 -31.89 -17.89
N PHE A 713 -36.18 -32.69 -17.82
CA PHE A 713 -34.82 -32.21 -17.58
C PHE A 713 -34.35 -31.25 -18.68
N ALA A 714 -34.81 -31.49 -19.92
CA ALA A 714 -34.59 -30.65 -21.09
C ALA A 714 -35.07 -29.20 -20.90
N LYS A 715 -36.30 -29.04 -20.38
CA LYS A 715 -36.94 -27.74 -20.18
C LYS A 715 -36.31 -26.97 -19.02
N GLN A 716 -35.83 -27.69 -17.99
CA GLN A 716 -35.14 -27.08 -16.84
C GLN A 716 -33.77 -26.51 -17.24
N ASP A 717 -33.00 -27.20 -18.06
CA ASP A 717 -31.69 -26.72 -18.53
C ASP A 717 -31.81 -25.51 -19.46
N SER A 718 -32.82 -25.51 -20.33
CA SER A 718 -33.16 -24.38 -21.21
C SER A 718 -33.63 -23.16 -20.39
N PHE A 719 -34.37 -23.39 -19.30
CA PHE A 719 -34.77 -22.35 -18.35
C PHE A 719 -33.59 -21.76 -17.58
N ASP A 720 -32.66 -22.61 -17.12
CA ASP A 720 -31.43 -22.18 -16.47
C ASP A 720 -30.59 -21.29 -17.40
N ALA A 721 -30.50 -21.63 -18.68
CA ALA A 721 -29.84 -20.79 -19.69
C ALA A 721 -30.55 -19.44 -19.89
N SER A 722 -31.88 -19.40 -19.87
CA SER A 722 -32.66 -18.15 -19.93
C SER A 722 -32.48 -17.29 -18.68
N CYS A 723 -32.35 -17.89 -17.48
CA CYS A 723 -31.99 -17.18 -16.26
C CYS A 723 -30.62 -16.51 -16.38
N ILE A 724 -29.60 -17.24 -16.87
CA ILE A 724 -28.26 -16.70 -17.10
C ILE A 724 -28.33 -15.53 -18.09
N LEU A 725 -29.03 -15.70 -19.22
CA LEU A 725 -29.17 -14.66 -20.24
C LEU A 725 -29.83 -13.40 -19.68
N TRP A 726 -30.94 -13.53 -18.95
CA TRP A 726 -31.62 -12.41 -18.30
C TRP A 726 -30.68 -11.67 -17.34
N SER A 727 -29.99 -12.41 -16.47
CA SER A 727 -29.05 -11.84 -15.53
C SER A 727 -27.90 -11.10 -16.23
N VAL A 728 -27.30 -11.66 -17.29
CA VAL A 728 -26.25 -10.97 -18.08
C VAL A 728 -26.78 -9.67 -18.67
N THR A 729 -28.03 -9.66 -19.16
CA THR A 729 -28.66 -8.48 -19.76
C THR A 729 -28.81 -7.35 -18.74
N ILE A 730 -29.22 -7.68 -17.51
CA ILE A 730 -29.28 -6.73 -16.40
C ILE A 730 -27.88 -6.21 -16.08
N GLN A 731 -26.88 -7.09 -15.97
CA GLN A 731 -25.51 -6.67 -15.68
C GLN A 731 -24.96 -5.74 -16.78
N ALA A 732 -25.30 -5.99 -18.04
CA ALA A 732 -24.97 -5.12 -19.15
C ALA A 732 -25.66 -3.75 -19.04
N LEU A 733 -26.95 -3.71 -18.72
CA LEU A 733 -27.67 -2.46 -18.44
C LEU A 733 -26.99 -1.67 -17.32
N LEU A 734 -26.69 -2.32 -16.20
CA LEU A 734 -26.02 -1.71 -15.06
C LEU A 734 -24.61 -1.19 -15.45
N ASN A 735 -23.88 -1.90 -16.31
CA ASN A 735 -22.58 -1.44 -16.81
C ASN A 735 -22.70 -0.17 -17.69
N ILE A 736 -23.74 -0.08 -18.54
CA ILE A 736 -24.01 1.14 -19.32
C ILE A 736 -24.41 2.28 -18.38
N VAL A 737 -25.16 2.00 -17.31
CA VAL A 737 -25.46 2.99 -16.26
C VAL A 737 -24.18 3.43 -15.53
N ASP A 738 -23.24 2.52 -15.27
CA ASP A 738 -21.95 2.86 -14.66
C ASP A 738 -21.09 3.73 -15.60
N GLN A 739 -21.16 3.50 -16.92
CA GLN A 739 -20.59 4.40 -17.93
C GLN A 739 -21.27 5.79 -17.90
N PHE A 740 -22.59 5.84 -17.72
CA PHE A 740 -23.31 7.10 -17.54
C PHE A 740 -22.87 7.83 -16.27
N ILE A 741 -22.61 7.13 -15.16
CA ILE A 741 -22.13 7.73 -13.90
C ILE A 741 -20.71 8.30 -14.09
N GLY A 742 -19.79 7.55 -14.71
CA GLY A 742 -18.43 8.00 -14.99
C GLY A 742 -17.50 7.95 -13.77
N ARG A 743 -16.92 9.10 -13.38
CA ARG A 743 -16.02 9.17 -12.21
C ARG A 743 -16.81 8.99 -10.92
N ASP A 744 -16.27 8.16 -10.02
CA ASP A 744 -16.93 7.78 -8.78
C ASP A 744 -16.63 8.79 -7.66
N VAL A 745 -17.40 9.88 -7.59
CA VAL A 745 -17.16 10.95 -6.60
C VAL A 745 -17.47 10.51 -5.16
N LEU A 746 -18.25 9.44 -4.99
CA LEU A 746 -18.70 8.96 -3.69
C LEU A 746 -17.91 7.74 -3.18
N ALA A 747 -16.93 7.21 -3.93
CA ALA A 747 -16.20 5.98 -3.61
C ALA A 747 -17.07 4.71 -3.54
N LEU A 748 -18.14 4.66 -4.33
CA LEU A 748 -19.08 3.55 -4.41
C LEU A 748 -18.48 2.28 -5.05
N LYS A 749 -17.56 2.41 -6.01
CA LYS A 749 -16.83 1.28 -6.63
C LYS A 749 -15.89 0.63 -5.61
N ASP A 750 -15.19 1.42 -4.81
CA ASP A 750 -14.35 0.91 -3.71
C ASP A 750 -15.22 0.18 -2.67
N LEU A 751 -16.40 0.73 -2.33
CA LEU A 751 -17.37 0.05 -1.48
C LEU A 751 -17.81 -1.31 -2.07
N GLN A 752 -18.12 -1.35 -3.37
CA GLN A 752 -18.55 -2.57 -4.05
C GLN A 752 -17.45 -3.64 -4.08
N THR A 753 -16.19 -3.28 -4.32
CA THR A 753 -15.07 -4.24 -4.34
C THR A 753 -14.77 -4.78 -2.95
N LYS A 754 -14.70 -3.91 -1.92
CA LYS A 754 -14.52 -4.34 -0.53
C LYS A 754 -15.66 -5.21 -0.04
N MET A 755 -16.88 -4.96 -0.51
CA MET A 755 -18.04 -5.80 -0.22
C MET A 755 -17.93 -7.20 -0.85
N LYS A 756 -17.53 -7.28 -2.14
CA LYS A 756 -17.29 -8.57 -2.84
C LYS A 756 -16.23 -9.42 -2.13
N HIS A 757 -15.20 -8.78 -1.57
CA HIS A 757 -14.10 -9.46 -0.89
C HIS A 757 -14.24 -9.54 0.64
N ARG A 758 -15.36 -9.08 1.22
CA ARG A 758 -15.60 -9.00 2.68
C ARG A 758 -14.44 -8.37 3.47
N LEU A 759 -13.88 -7.29 2.94
CA LEU A 759 -12.79 -6.53 3.58
C LEU A 759 -13.34 -5.53 4.62
N CYS A 760 -12.46 -4.80 5.32
CA CYS A 760 -12.86 -3.81 6.32
C CYS A 760 -13.74 -2.68 5.72
N LEU A 761 -15.07 -2.83 5.84
CA LEU A 761 -16.06 -1.92 5.26
C LEU A 761 -16.17 -0.57 5.97
N GLN A 762 -15.85 -0.52 7.26
CA GLN A 762 -16.12 0.65 8.11
C GLN A 762 -15.44 1.92 7.59
N SER A 763 -14.17 1.82 7.16
CA SER A 763 -13.42 2.93 6.58
C SER A 763 -14.01 3.49 5.28
N THR A 764 -14.68 2.64 4.50
CA THR A 764 -15.22 3.02 3.19
C THR A 764 -16.63 3.56 3.32
N LEU A 765 -17.41 3.00 4.24
CA LEU A 765 -18.72 3.53 4.63
C LEU A 765 -18.60 4.94 5.22
N THR A 766 -17.57 5.23 6.02
CA THR A 766 -17.29 6.59 6.51
C THR A 766 -16.97 7.53 5.36
N THR A 767 -16.11 7.13 4.41
CA THR A 767 -15.77 7.94 3.23
C THR A 767 -16.99 8.22 2.34
N VAL A 768 -17.85 7.22 2.09
CA VAL A 768 -19.09 7.40 1.31
C VAL A 768 -20.04 8.37 2.01
N SER A 769 -20.19 8.26 3.34
CA SER A 769 -21.01 9.16 4.15
C SER A 769 -20.47 10.59 4.13
N GLU A 770 -19.17 10.77 4.38
CA GLU A 770 -18.50 12.07 4.36
C GLU A 770 -18.61 12.75 3.00
N ASN A 771 -18.33 12.02 1.91
CA ASN A 771 -18.46 12.57 0.55
C ASN A 771 -19.91 12.92 0.21
N SER A 772 -20.89 12.15 0.68
CA SER A 772 -22.32 12.47 0.51
C SER A 772 -22.67 13.78 1.24
N VAL A 773 -22.24 13.94 2.49
CA VAL A 773 -22.47 15.17 3.26
C VAL A 773 -21.81 16.38 2.59
N ARG A 774 -20.55 16.25 2.12
CA ARG A 774 -19.85 17.32 1.41
C ARG A 774 -20.59 17.79 0.15
N ILE A 775 -21.11 16.87 -0.65
CA ILE A 775 -21.93 17.21 -1.83
C ILE A 775 -23.24 17.89 -1.41
N GLN A 776 -23.89 17.41 -0.35
CA GLN A 776 -25.10 18.05 0.17
C GLN A 776 -24.84 19.47 0.68
N GLU A 777 -23.72 19.71 1.36
CA GLU A 777 -23.31 21.04 1.81
C GLU A 777 -22.99 21.96 0.63
N ALA A 778 -22.24 21.46 -0.37
CA ALA A 778 -21.96 22.21 -1.59
C ALA A 778 -23.25 22.61 -2.32
N ALA A 779 -24.24 21.70 -2.39
CA ALA A 779 -25.56 21.97 -2.95
C ALA A 779 -26.29 23.06 -2.16
N LYS A 780 -26.37 22.94 -0.82
CA LYS A 780 -27.00 23.93 0.07
C LYS A 780 -26.39 25.32 -0.09
N LEU A 781 -25.06 25.42 -0.10
CA LEU A 781 -24.35 26.69 -0.27
C LEU A 781 -24.59 27.30 -1.65
N SER A 782 -24.68 26.46 -2.69
CA SER A 782 -24.91 26.91 -4.06
C SER A 782 -26.36 27.32 -4.33
N ILE A 783 -27.34 26.76 -3.61
CA ILE A 783 -28.74 27.22 -3.65
C ILE A 783 -28.83 28.69 -3.21
N LEU A 784 -28.05 29.09 -2.20
CA LEU A 784 -28.02 30.49 -1.73
C LEU A 784 -27.43 31.46 -2.78
N LEU A 785 -26.86 30.95 -3.86
CA LEU A 785 -26.38 31.72 -5.01
C LEU A 785 -27.46 31.93 -6.07
N CYS A 786 -28.49 31.08 -6.10
CA CYS A 786 -29.55 31.13 -7.10
C CYS A 786 -30.50 32.31 -6.85
N ALA A 787 -30.86 33.00 -7.94
CA ALA A 787 -32.00 33.94 -8.00
C ALA A 787 -33.09 33.44 -8.95
N ARG A 788 -32.99 32.18 -9.41
CA ARG A 788 -33.84 31.56 -10.44
C ARG A 788 -34.87 30.63 -9.79
N GLN A 789 -36.15 30.97 -9.94
CA GLN A 789 -37.31 30.28 -9.34
C GLN A 789 -37.46 28.78 -9.71
N GLY A 790 -36.79 28.27 -10.75
CA GLY A 790 -36.86 26.84 -11.14
C GLY A 790 -35.85 25.93 -10.41
N ILE A 791 -34.65 26.44 -10.12
CA ILE A 791 -33.55 25.68 -9.52
C ILE A 791 -33.72 25.57 -7.99
N GLU A 792 -34.44 26.51 -7.40
CA GLU A 792 -34.71 26.59 -5.95
C GLU A 792 -35.47 25.39 -5.38
N ASN A 793 -36.23 24.64 -6.19
CA ASN A 793 -37.01 23.48 -5.73
C ASN A 793 -36.38 22.12 -6.09
N GLU A 794 -35.59 22.06 -7.17
CA GLU A 794 -35.02 20.81 -7.66
C GLU A 794 -33.75 20.40 -6.88
N ILE A 795 -32.86 21.34 -6.57
CA ILE A 795 -31.63 21.03 -5.80
C ILE A 795 -31.94 20.56 -4.37
N PRO A 796 -32.84 21.21 -3.59
CA PRO A 796 -33.16 20.73 -2.24
C PRO A 796 -33.82 19.34 -2.24
N SER A 797 -34.73 19.08 -3.19
CA SER A 797 -35.39 17.79 -3.30
C SER A 797 -34.41 16.67 -3.68
N GLN A 798 -33.45 16.94 -4.57
CA GLN A 798 -32.37 16.01 -4.90
C GLN A 798 -31.38 15.82 -3.75
N THR A 799 -31.10 16.88 -2.98
CA THR A 799 -30.22 16.85 -1.78
C THR A 799 -30.83 15.96 -0.69
N GLU A 800 -32.14 16.08 -0.44
CA GLU A 800 -32.84 15.22 0.51
C GLU A 800 -32.88 13.76 0.04
N GLN A 801 -33.06 13.54 -1.27
CA GLN A 801 -32.98 12.19 -1.84
C GLN A 801 -31.59 11.56 -1.65
N ILE A 802 -30.50 12.30 -1.85
CA ILE A 802 -29.13 11.83 -1.56
C ILE A 802 -29.00 11.39 -0.11
N LYS A 803 -29.52 12.18 0.83
CA LYS A 803 -29.49 11.83 2.26
C LYS A 803 -30.23 10.51 2.53
N ILE A 804 -31.49 10.41 2.08
CA ILE A 804 -32.33 9.22 2.28
C ILE A 804 -31.67 7.96 1.69
N TRP A 805 -31.15 8.04 0.47
CA TRP A 805 -30.50 6.88 -0.15
C TRP A 805 -29.14 6.54 0.45
N THR A 806 -28.39 7.53 0.95
CA THR A 806 -27.14 7.28 1.69
C THR A 806 -27.45 6.51 2.96
N GLU A 807 -28.42 6.95 3.76
CA GLU A 807 -28.84 6.25 4.98
C GLU A 807 -29.32 4.82 4.68
N SER A 808 -30.14 4.65 3.64
CA SER A 808 -30.63 3.34 3.20
C SER A 808 -29.49 2.42 2.73
N LEU A 809 -28.52 2.95 1.98
CA LEU A 809 -27.35 2.20 1.52
C LEU A 809 -26.48 1.74 2.68
N LEU A 810 -26.25 2.62 3.68
CA LEU A 810 -25.48 2.29 4.87
C LEU A 810 -26.18 1.20 5.71
N GLN A 811 -27.51 1.27 5.84
CA GLN A 811 -28.29 0.23 6.53
C GLN A 811 -28.17 -1.14 5.84
N VAL A 812 -28.35 -1.18 4.51
CA VAL A 812 -28.23 -2.43 3.74
C VAL A 812 -26.79 -2.97 3.77
N ALA A 813 -25.79 -2.09 3.65
CA ALA A 813 -24.38 -2.49 3.72
C ALA A 813 -24.02 -3.09 5.08
N ASN A 814 -24.50 -2.50 6.18
CA ASN A 814 -24.31 -3.03 7.53
C ASN A 814 -25.03 -4.37 7.73
N ALA A 815 -26.26 -4.51 7.24
CA ALA A 815 -27.01 -5.77 7.32
C ALA A 815 -26.29 -6.90 6.56
N LEU A 816 -25.74 -6.60 5.38
CA LEU A 816 -24.94 -7.54 4.59
C LEU A 816 -23.57 -7.85 5.23
N ALA A 817 -22.98 -6.92 5.99
CA ALA A 817 -21.71 -7.13 6.68
C ALA A 817 -21.83 -8.09 7.89
N VAL A 818 -23.00 -8.09 8.55
CA VAL A 818 -23.28 -8.93 9.73
C VAL A 818 -23.70 -10.35 9.33
N SER A 819 -24.31 -10.54 8.16
CA SER A 819 -24.83 -11.85 7.75
C SER A 819 -23.75 -12.76 7.11
N PRO A 820 -23.61 -14.03 7.56
CA PRO A 820 -22.67 -14.98 6.96
C PRO A 820 -23.11 -15.43 5.55
N ILE A 821 -24.42 -15.38 5.23
CA ILE A 821 -24.98 -15.69 3.91
C ILE A 821 -25.81 -14.48 3.47
N ALA A 822 -25.31 -13.73 2.50
CA ALA A 822 -26.02 -12.58 1.96
C ALA A 822 -27.23 -13.04 1.14
N ALA A 823 -28.44 -12.63 1.54
CA ALA A 823 -29.65 -12.89 0.76
C ALA A 823 -29.51 -12.23 -0.63
N PRO A 824 -29.79 -12.95 -1.74
CA PRO A 824 -29.72 -12.40 -3.10
C PRO A 824 -30.55 -11.11 -3.29
N SER A 825 -31.68 -10.99 -2.59
CA SER A 825 -32.53 -9.79 -2.60
C SER A 825 -31.82 -8.56 -1.99
N LEU A 826 -31.11 -8.72 -0.87
CA LEU A 826 -30.36 -7.63 -0.24
C LEU A 826 -29.15 -7.20 -1.08
N LEU A 827 -28.49 -8.14 -1.78
CA LEU A 827 -27.40 -7.84 -2.71
C LEU A 827 -27.88 -7.00 -3.89
N VAL A 828 -29.05 -7.35 -4.44
CA VAL A 828 -29.66 -6.58 -5.53
C VAL A 828 -30.12 -5.20 -5.06
N GLN A 829 -30.73 -5.10 -3.88
CA GLN A 829 -31.09 -3.80 -3.29
C GLN A 829 -29.86 -2.92 -3.09
N PHE A 830 -28.74 -3.48 -2.62
CA PHE A 830 -27.47 -2.78 -2.49
C PHE A 830 -26.96 -2.25 -3.85
N GLU A 831 -26.91 -3.10 -4.87
CA GLU A 831 -26.43 -2.73 -6.22
C GLU A 831 -27.28 -1.63 -6.89
N VAL A 832 -28.59 -1.64 -6.65
CA VAL A 832 -29.53 -0.62 -7.16
C VAL A 832 -29.38 0.69 -6.38
N LEU A 833 -29.38 0.64 -5.05
CA LEU A 833 -29.30 1.83 -4.20
C LEU A 833 -28.00 2.60 -4.46
N GLN A 834 -26.90 1.88 -4.66
CA GLN A 834 -25.61 2.44 -5.05
C GLN A 834 -25.74 3.31 -6.32
N ARG A 835 -26.42 2.81 -7.36
CA ARG A 835 -26.57 3.52 -8.64
C ARG A 835 -27.59 4.66 -8.57
N LYS A 836 -28.67 4.50 -7.79
CA LYS A 836 -29.63 5.60 -7.53
C LYS A 836 -28.94 6.80 -6.88
N LEU A 837 -28.12 6.53 -5.86
CA LEU A 837 -27.33 7.54 -5.18
C LEU A 837 -26.32 8.20 -6.14
N ALA A 838 -25.60 7.40 -6.93
CA ALA A 838 -24.62 7.90 -7.89
C ALA A 838 -25.21 8.79 -9.00
N ILE A 839 -26.36 8.39 -9.57
CA ILE A 839 -27.05 9.17 -10.62
C ILE A 839 -27.51 10.52 -10.07
N THR A 840 -28.06 10.55 -8.86
CA THR A 840 -28.55 11.80 -8.28
C THR A 840 -27.42 12.69 -7.80
N ALA A 841 -26.35 12.12 -7.25
CA ALA A 841 -25.11 12.86 -7.02
C ALA A 841 -24.61 13.48 -8.32
N LYS A 842 -24.56 12.71 -9.43
CA LYS A 842 -24.19 13.24 -10.74
C LYS A 842 -25.13 14.35 -11.22
N ALA A 843 -26.43 14.25 -11.00
CA ALA A 843 -27.40 15.28 -11.33
C ALA A 843 -27.06 16.62 -10.67
N ILE A 844 -26.82 16.58 -9.36
CA ILE A 844 -26.43 17.74 -8.55
C ILE A 844 -25.07 18.27 -9.00
N LEU A 845 -24.07 17.40 -9.17
CA LEU A 845 -22.73 17.82 -9.59
C LEU A 845 -22.74 18.51 -10.96
N LEU A 846 -23.55 18.03 -11.91
CA LEU A 846 -23.72 18.68 -13.21
C LEU A 846 -24.43 20.05 -13.09
N GLN A 847 -25.32 20.25 -12.11
CA GLN A 847 -25.92 21.56 -11.83
C GLN A 847 -24.89 22.49 -11.14
N LEU A 848 -24.11 21.96 -10.18
CA LEU A 848 -23.04 22.67 -9.50
C LEU A 848 -21.94 23.11 -10.47
N ASN A 849 -21.62 22.30 -11.49
CA ASN A 849 -20.72 22.69 -12.58
C ASN A 849 -21.20 23.93 -13.32
N GLY A 850 -22.51 24.07 -13.52
CA GLY A 850 -23.10 25.27 -14.12
C GLY A 850 -23.05 26.49 -13.19
N LEU A 851 -23.31 26.30 -11.89
CA LEU A 851 -23.40 27.39 -10.91
C LEU A 851 -22.04 27.91 -10.44
N ASN A 852 -21.09 27.00 -10.18
CA ASN A 852 -19.77 27.30 -9.62
C ASN A 852 -18.63 27.08 -10.62
N GLY A 853 -18.95 26.95 -11.92
CA GLY A 853 -18.02 26.51 -12.96
C GLY A 853 -16.73 27.31 -13.04
N GLU A 854 -16.80 28.64 -12.85
CA GLU A 854 -15.63 29.52 -12.86
C GLU A 854 -14.63 29.14 -11.76
N TYR A 855 -15.09 29.07 -10.51
CA TYR A 855 -14.25 28.70 -9.36
C TYR A 855 -13.81 27.24 -9.42
N LEU A 856 -14.68 26.34 -9.89
CA LEU A 856 -14.35 24.94 -10.03
C LEU A 856 -13.26 24.72 -11.10
N SER A 857 -13.33 25.42 -12.23
CA SER A 857 -12.33 25.34 -13.29
C SER A 857 -10.96 25.84 -12.84
N SER A 858 -10.93 26.89 -12.01
CA SER A 858 -9.73 27.44 -11.39
C SER A 858 -8.97 26.38 -10.59
N ILE A 859 -9.62 25.73 -9.62
CA ILE A 859 -8.97 24.71 -8.79
C ILE A 859 -8.71 23.40 -9.54
N GLN A 860 -9.61 22.98 -10.45
CA GLN A 860 -9.40 21.81 -11.30
C GLN A 860 -8.19 21.97 -12.22
N SER A 861 -7.90 23.17 -12.73
CA SER A 861 -6.75 23.42 -13.59
C SER A 861 -5.42 23.11 -12.88
N VAL A 862 -5.33 23.42 -11.58
CA VAL A 862 -4.16 23.15 -10.75
C VAL A 862 -4.06 21.65 -10.45
N VAL A 863 -5.17 20.99 -10.09
CA VAL A 863 -5.18 19.55 -9.80
C VAL A 863 -4.88 18.71 -11.05
N ARG A 864 -5.34 19.10 -12.25
CA ARG A 864 -5.04 18.38 -13.49
C ARG A 864 -3.55 18.31 -13.78
N LEU A 865 -2.76 19.32 -13.41
CA LEU A 865 -1.30 19.30 -13.56
C LEU A 865 -0.63 18.18 -12.75
N SER A 866 -1.24 17.76 -11.63
CA SER A 866 -0.74 16.61 -10.85
C SER A 866 -1.07 15.26 -11.47
N GLN A 867 -2.17 15.17 -12.24
CA GLN A 867 -2.63 13.94 -12.89
C GLN A 867 -1.76 13.55 -14.10
N PHE A 868 -1.11 14.51 -14.77
CA PHE A 868 -0.17 14.20 -15.85
C PHE A 868 1.16 13.61 -15.34
N ILE A 869 1.47 13.82 -14.05
CA ILE A 869 2.70 13.31 -13.43
C ILE A 869 2.60 11.81 -13.10
N SER A 870 1.39 11.26 -12.92
CA SER A 870 1.20 9.84 -12.59
C SER A 870 1.31 8.90 -13.80
N HIS A 871 1.16 9.41 -15.03
CA HIS A 871 1.22 8.63 -16.26
C HIS A 871 2.55 8.79 -17.04
N GLY A 872 3.48 9.62 -16.55
CA GLY A 872 4.74 9.97 -17.22
C GLY A 872 5.79 8.86 -17.16
N THR A 873 6.37 8.54 -18.32
CA THR A 873 7.46 7.57 -18.49
C THR A 873 8.82 8.17 -18.08
N GLY A 874 8.98 8.56 -16.81
CA GLY A 874 10.27 8.94 -16.21
C GLY A 874 11.12 9.92 -17.03
N SER A 875 10.48 10.84 -17.75
CA SER A 875 11.13 11.71 -18.74
C SER A 875 11.38 13.11 -18.15
N ASN A 876 12.25 13.91 -18.77
CA ASN A 876 12.49 15.31 -18.37
C ASN A 876 11.20 16.17 -18.38
N SER A 877 10.14 15.75 -19.10
CA SER A 877 8.82 16.38 -19.06
C SER A 877 8.18 16.34 -17.66
N ASP A 878 8.42 15.27 -16.90
CA ASP A 878 7.72 14.98 -15.65
C ASP A 878 8.25 15.87 -14.51
N LEU A 879 9.54 16.21 -14.56
CA LEU A 879 10.17 17.19 -13.67
C LEU A 879 9.60 18.60 -13.89
N ILE A 880 9.42 19.00 -15.15
CA ILE A 880 8.86 20.30 -15.51
C ILE A 880 7.39 20.39 -15.05
N GLN A 881 6.60 19.34 -15.25
CA GLN A 881 5.21 19.29 -14.80
C GLN A 881 5.08 19.33 -13.27
N LYS A 882 5.97 18.64 -12.54
CA LYS A 882 6.01 18.67 -11.07
C LYS A 882 6.38 20.04 -10.52
N GLU A 883 7.35 20.71 -11.14
CA GLU A 883 7.73 22.08 -10.77
C GLU A 883 6.58 23.06 -11.08
N THR A 884 5.91 22.88 -12.22
CA THR A 884 4.76 23.71 -12.62
C THR A 884 3.58 23.55 -11.67
N PHE A 885 3.25 22.31 -11.28
CA PHE A 885 2.25 22.03 -10.24
C PHE A 885 2.60 22.73 -8.92
N GLY A 886 3.84 22.58 -8.45
CA GLY A 886 4.29 23.21 -7.21
C GLY A 886 4.16 24.74 -7.23
N ARG A 887 4.50 25.38 -8.35
CA ARG A 887 4.33 26.84 -8.52
C ARG A 887 2.87 27.26 -8.50
N LYS A 888 1.99 26.59 -9.27
CA LYS A 888 0.56 26.94 -9.33
C LYS A 888 -0.17 26.67 -8.02
N ALA A 889 0.18 25.59 -7.32
CA ALA A 889 -0.37 25.29 -5.99
C ALA A 889 0.02 26.35 -4.95
N ALA A 890 1.29 26.77 -4.94
CA ALA A 890 1.76 27.86 -4.06
C ALA A 890 1.09 29.20 -4.39
N PHE A 891 0.87 29.48 -5.69
CA PHE A 891 0.20 30.70 -6.15
C PHE A 891 -1.27 30.74 -5.71
N LEU A 892 -2.03 29.66 -5.91
CA LEU A 892 -3.42 29.57 -5.45
C LEU A 892 -3.53 29.74 -3.93
N LYS A 893 -2.63 29.13 -3.16
CA LYS A 893 -2.57 29.30 -1.70
C LYS A 893 -2.33 30.76 -1.29
N ALA A 894 -1.39 31.45 -1.96
CA ALA A 894 -1.12 32.87 -1.72
C ALA A 894 -2.33 33.76 -2.06
N ASN A 895 -3.05 33.45 -3.14
CA ASN A 895 -4.27 34.17 -3.51
C ASN A 895 -5.34 34.05 -2.42
N ILE A 896 -5.54 32.87 -1.84
CA ILE A 896 -6.54 32.66 -0.78
C ILE A 896 -6.11 33.32 0.55
N GLN A 897 -4.81 33.35 0.86
CA GLN A 897 -4.28 34.14 1.99
C GLN A 897 -4.50 35.64 1.78
N THR A 898 -4.39 36.12 0.54
CA THR A 898 -4.70 37.51 0.18
C THR A 898 -6.19 37.80 0.37
N VAL A 899 -7.07 36.86 0.00
CA VAL A 899 -8.52 36.96 0.26
C VAL A 899 -8.80 37.08 1.76
N ASP A 900 -8.18 36.24 2.60
CA ASP A 900 -8.34 36.33 4.07
C ASP A 900 -7.92 37.69 4.62
N LYS A 901 -6.75 38.19 4.19
CA LYS A 901 -6.23 39.48 4.61
C LYS A 901 -7.14 40.64 4.18
N VAL A 902 -7.51 40.69 2.91
CA VAL A 902 -8.35 41.75 2.34
C VAL A 902 -9.73 41.80 3.00
N ILE A 903 -10.33 40.64 3.29
CA ILE A 903 -11.61 40.56 3.99
C ILE A 903 -11.46 41.02 5.45
N ARG A 904 -10.40 40.59 6.16
CA ARG A 904 -10.14 40.99 7.54
C ARG A 904 -9.94 42.51 7.65
N ASP A 905 -9.12 43.08 6.77
CA ASP A 905 -8.85 44.52 6.70
C ASP A 905 -10.12 45.33 6.40
N ALA A 906 -10.99 44.83 5.51
CA ALA A 906 -12.25 45.49 5.18
C ALA A 906 -13.31 45.42 6.31
N LEU A 907 -13.25 44.39 7.16
CA LEU A 907 -14.20 44.16 8.27
C LEU A 907 -13.80 44.85 9.59
N GLU A 908 -12.55 45.32 9.70
CA GLU A 908 -12.02 46.08 10.83
C GLU A 908 -12.53 47.54 10.91
N GLU A 909 -13.21 48.06 9.89
CA GLU A 909 -13.89 49.37 9.99
C GLU A 909 -15.09 49.29 10.97
N PRO A 910 -15.04 49.96 12.15
CA PRO A 910 -15.98 49.70 13.25
C PRO A 910 -17.42 50.16 13.03
N SER A 911 -17.69 50.98 12.01
CA SER A 911 -18.95 51.75 11.89
C SER A 911 -19.95 51.28 10.82
N LYS A 912 -19.65 50.25 10.01
CA LYS A 912 -20.46 49.94 8.80
C LYS A 912 -21.23 48.61 8.79
N PHE A 913 -20.84 47.59 9.56
CA PHE A 913 -21.39 46.23 9.36
C PHE A 913 -22.00 45.64 10.63
N LEU A 914 -23.33 45.43 10.61
CA LEU A 914 -24.08 45.07 11.81
C LEU A 914 -24.18 43.56 12.10
N LYS A 915 -24.15 42.64 11.11
CA LYS A 915 -24.55 41.23 11.38
C LYS A 915 -23.87 40.03 10.63
N PRO A 916 -23.11 40.13 9.52
CA PRO A 916 -22.53 38.93 8.88
C PRO A 916 -21.01 38.75 9.07
N LYS A 917 -20.41 39.20 10.19
CA LYS A 917 -18.95 39.15 10.38
C LYS A 917 -18.38 37.73 10.57
N GLU A 918 -19.12 36.87 11.27
CA GLU A 918 -18.59 35.57 11.71
C GLU A 918 -18.60 34.52 10.58
N ASN A 919 -19.70 34.42 9.83
CA ASN A 919 -19.86 33.44 8.74
C ASN A 919 -18.88 33.67 7.56
N VAL A 920 -18.54 34.93 7.27
CA VAL A 920 -17.60 35.28 6.18
C VAL A 920 -16.16 34.92 6.57
N LEU A 921 -15.76 35.18 7.82
CA LEU A 921 -14.44 34.83 8.33
C LEU A 921 -14.27 33.30 8.48
N THR A 922 -15.29 32.60 8.97
CA THR A 922 -15.25 31.12 9.08
C THR A 922 -15.23 30.44 7.72
N THR A 923 -15.96 30.97 6.72
CA THR A 923 -15.90 30.48 5.34
C THR A 923 -14.53 30.70 4.72
N THR A 924 -13.90 31.85 4.98
CA THR A 924 -12.56 32.17 4.44
C THR A 924 -11.47 31.28 5.06
N GLY A 925 -11.53 31.05 6.38
CA GLY A 925 -10.65 30.10 7.07
C GLY A 925 -10.85 28.65 6.58
N SER A 926 -12.10 28.26 6.31
CA SER A 926 -12.42 26.94 5.77
C SER A 926 -11.86 26.74 4.35
N LEU A 927 -11.90 27.77 3.50
CA LEU A 927 -11.31 27.72 2.16
C LEU A 927 -9.79 27.53 2.21
N LEU A 928 -9.09 28.15 3.17
CA LEU A 928 -7.65 27.97 3.34
C LEU A 928 -7.30 26.52 3.72
N LEU A 929 -8.05 25.93 4.66
CA LEU A 929 -7.87 24.53 5.08
C LEU A 929 -8.17 23.56 3.94
N LEU A 930 -9.28 23.74 3.23
CA LEU A 930 -9.64 22.91 2.08
C LEU A 930 -8.59 22.99 0.97
N THR A 931 -8.00 24.17 0.74
CA THR A 931 -6.94 24.33 -0.26
C THR A 931 -5.70 23.54 0.13
N ASP A 932 -5.31 23.58 1.40
CA ASP A 932 -4.16 22.81 1.88
C ASP A 932 -4.40 21.30 1.81
N GLU A 933 -5.61 20.84 2.14
CA GLU A 933 -6.00 19.43 2.02
C GLU A 933 -5.98 18.97 0.56
N ILE A 934 -6.60 19.72 -0.36
CA ILE A 934 -6.63 19.40 -1.79
C ILE A 934 -5.22 19.36 -2.39
N MET A 935 -4.37 20.35 -2.09
CA MET A 935 -3.01 20.39 -2.63
C MET A 935 -2.11 19.29 -2.03
N GLY A 936 -2.30 18.96 -0.75
CA GLY A 936 -1.61 17.86 -0.09
C GLY A 936 -1.96 16.50 -0.72
N LEU A 937 -3.25 16.23 -0.94
CA LEU A 937 -3.74 15.02 -1.59
C LEU A 937 -3.31 14.94 -3.06
N ALA A 938 -3.41 16.06 -3.80
CA ALA A 938 -2.99 16.12 -5.20
C ALA A 938 -1.47 15.91 -5.37
N GLY A 939 -0.65 16.34 -4.40
CA GLY A 939 0.79 16.09 -4.40
C GLY A 939 1.18 14.61 -4.20
N GLN A 940 0.28 13.78 -3.67
CA GLN A 940 0.53 12.38 -3.29
C GLN A 940 0.14 11.35 -4.35
N PHE A 941 -0.37 11.76 -5.52
CA PHE A 941 -0.77 10.84 -6.62
C PHE A 941 0.35 9.93 -7.18
N HIS A 942 1.58 10.00 -6.64
CA HIS A 942 2.74 9.24 -7.11
C HIS A 942 2.91 7.85 -6.46
N SER A 943 2.15 7.50 -5.41
CA SER A 943 2.44 6.31 -4.60
C SER A 943 1.31 5.30 -4.40
N GLN A 944 0.04 5.64 -4.67
CA GLN A 944 -1.08 4.71 -4.47
C GLN A 944 -2.10 4.87 -5.61
N LEU A 945 -2.27 3.79 -6.39
CA LEU A 945 -3.26 3.70 -7.46
C LEU A 945 -4.67 4.01 -6.91
N ASP A 946 -5.37 4.90 -7.61
CA ASP A 946 -6.82 5.12 -7.64
C ASP A 946 -7.57 5.59 -6.37
N GLN A 947 -7.15 5.22 -5.16
CA GLN A 947 -7.96 5.46 -3.94
C GLN A 947 -8.19 6.95 -3.59
N HIS A 948 -7.25 7.84 -3.92
CA HIS A 948 -7.32 9.25 -3.52
C HIS A 948 -8.03 10.15 -4.54
N HIS A 949 -8.31 9.66 -5.75
CA HIS A 949 -8.93 10.48 -6.80
C HIS A 949 -10.38 10.85 -6.47
N HIS A 950 -11.12 9.95 -5.81
CA HIS A 950 -12.53 10.14 -5.46
C HIS A 950 -12.73 11.19 -4.34
N LEU A 951 -11.83 11.22 -3.35
CA LEU A 951 -11.86 12.17 -2.24
C LEU A 951 -11.54 13.60 -2.72
N VAL A 952 -10.61 13.74 -3.66
CA VAL A 952 -10.25 15.04 -4.23
C VAL A 952 -11.42 15.63 -5.02
N ASP A 953 -12.15 14.81 -5.78
CA ASP A 953 -13.30 15.31 -6.56
C ASP A 953 -14.39 15.90 -5.66
N SER A 954 -14.76 15.27 -4.53
CA SER A 954 -15.78 15.82 -3.61
C SER A 954 -15.35 17.14 -2.95
N LEU A 955 -14.07 17.23 -2.55
CA LEU A 955 -13.45 18.43 -1.99
C LEU A 955 -13.44 19.61 -2.98
N LEU A 956 -13.23 19.36 -4.28
CA LEU A 956 -13.24 20.40 -5.30
C LEU A 956 -14.62 21.08 -5.42
N TYR A 957 -15.70 20.30 -5.36
CA TYR A 957 -17.06 20.83 -5.39
C TYR A 957 -17.38 21.64 -4.12
N GLU A 958 -16.99 21.15 -2.94
CA GLU A 958 -17.15 21.89 -1.68
C GLU A 958 -16.40 23.23 -1.70
N TRP A 959 -15.15 23.21 -2.16
CA TRP A 959 -14.32 24.40 -2.30
C TRP A 959 -14.98 25.42 -3.24
N SER A 960 -15.43 24.99 -4.42
CA SER A 960 -16.07 25.88 -5.41
C SER A 960 -17.36 26.52 -4.88
N ALA A 961 -18.17 25.75 -4.13
CA ALA A 961 -19.41 26.25 -3.53
C ALA A 961 -19.15 27.26 -2.41
N LYS A 962 -18.14 27.02 -1.54
CA LYS A 962 -17.72 27.97 -0.50
C LYS A 962 -17.14 29.26 -1.10
N ALA A 963 -16.37 29.16 -2.18
CA ALA A 963 -15.84 30.31 -2.91
C ALA A 963 -16.97 31.18 -3.51
N GLY A 964 -17.93 30.55 -4.19
CA GLY A 964 -19.11 31.24 -4.71
C GLY A 964 -19.95 31.88 -3.61
N TYR A 965 -20.20 31.15 -2.52
CA TYR A 965 -20.95 31.62 -1.35
C TYR A 965 -20.29 32.85 -0.71
N LEU A 966 -18.97 32.83 -0.53
CA LEU A 966 -18.21 33.93 0.03
C LEU A 966 -18.41 35.22 -0.78
N VAL A 967 -18.26 35.12 -2.11
CA VAL A 967 -18.43 36.27 -3.03
C VAL A 967 -19.84 36.83 -2.95
N ARG A 968 -20.87 35.98 -2.88
CA ARG A 968 -22.28 36.38 -2.77
C ARG A 968 -22.60 37.07 -1.44
N GLN A 969 -22.06 36.55 -0.33
CA GLN A 969 -22.23 37.17 0.99
C GLN A 969 -21.57 38.56 1.04
N LEU A 970 -20.38 38.70 0.46
CA LEU A 970 -19.71 40.00 0.39
C LEU A 970 -20.49 40.99 -0.49
N GLN A 971 -21.18 40.53 -1.54
CA GLN A 971 -22.04 41.37 -2.39
C GLN A 971 -23.32 41.84 -1.68
N SER A 972 -23.90 41.02 -0.80
CA SER A 972 -25.13 41.36 -0.08
C SER A 972 -24.88 42.29 1.12
N MET A 973 -23.63 42.46 1.54
CA MET A 973 -23.22 43.35 2.61
C MET A 973 -23.27 44.83 2.18
N LYS A 974 -24.23 45.58 2.72
CA LYS A 974 -24.32 47.04 2.53
C LYS A 974 -23.05 47.72 3.04
N GLY A 975 -22.32 48.42 2.16
CA GLY A 975 -21.13 49.21 2.50
C GLY A 975 -19.78 48.60 2.09
N MET A 976 -19.76 47.41 1.46
CA MET A 976 -18.54 46.83 0.91
C MET A 976 -18.10 47.55 -0.37
N SER A 977 -16.79 47.82 -0.49
CA SER A 977 -16.23 48.45 -1.70
C SER A 977 -16.26 47.48 -2.88
N GLU A 978 -16.70 47.95 -4.05
CA GLU A 978 -16.65 47.19 -5.31
C GLU A 978 -15.22 46.76 -5.66
N THR A 979 -14.21 47.54 -5.25
CA THR A 979 -12.79 47.19 -5.44
C THR A 979 -12.40 45.94 -4.64
N VAL A 980 -12.88 45.80 -3.40
CA VAL A 980 -12.61 44.63 -2.55
C VAL A 980 -13.27 43.37 -3.13
N LEU A 981 -14.49 43.50 -3.62
CA LEU A 981 -15.22 42.41 -4.29
C LEU A 981 -14.51 41.92 -5.56
N GLN A 982 -13.95 42.83 -6.37
CA GLN A 982 -13.21 42.47 -7.57
C GLN A 982 -11.89 41.76 -7.24
N VAL A 983 -11.17 42.21 -6.20
CA VAL A 983 -9.93 41.56 -5.74
C VAL A 983 -10.24 40.13 -5.26
N VAL A 984 -11.27 39.95 -4.43
CA VAL A 984 -11.64 38.63 -3.90
C VAL A 984 -12.05 37.67 -5.02
N ARG A 985 -12.87 38.11 -5.98
CA ARG A 985 -13.26 37.28 -7.14
C ARG A 985 -12.05 36.83 -7.96
N ARG A 986 -11.16 37.75 -8.32
CA ARG A 986 -9.97 37.44 -9.14
C ARG A 986 -9.03 36.46 -8.44
N CYS A 987 -8.78 36.65 -7.15
CA CYS A 987 -7.95 35.73 -6.38
C CYS A 987 -8.55 34.32 -6.33
N LEU A 988 -9.88 34.18 -6.22
CA LEU A 988 -10.56 32.87 -6.23
C LEU A 988 -10.61 32.24 -7.64
N GLN A 989 -10.67 33.05 -8.70
CA GLN A 989 -10.60 32.60 -10.09
C GLN A 989 -9.18 32.19 -10.54
N ASN A 990 -8.16 32.48 -9.73
CA ASN A 990 -6.76 32.15 -9.99
C ASN A 990 -6.22 32.73 -11.31
N ASP A 991 -6.63 33.95 -11.65
CA ASP A 991 -6.22 34.67 -12.86
C ASP A 991 -4.77 35.17 -12.74
N GLU A 992 -3.85 34.60 -13.53
CA GLU A 992 -2.42 34.91 -13.50
C GLU A 992 -2.05 36.23 -14.24
N GLU A 993 -2.93 36.76 -15.11
CA GLU A 993 -2.53 37.78 -16.10
C GLU A 993 -2.51 39.25 -15.62
N HIS A 994 -3.06 39.62 -14.46
CA HIS A 994 -3.30 41.05 -14.14
C HIS A 994 -2.93 41.56 -12.73
N ILE A 995 -2.07 40.87 -11.97
CA ILE A 995 -1.70 41.31 -10.60
C ILE A 995 -0.70 42.50 -10.57
N TYR A 996 -0.13 42.92 -11.70
CA TYR A 996 0.77 44.09 -11.73
C TYR A 996 0.08 45.45 -11.50
N SER A 997 -1.25 45.53 -11.31
CA SER A 997 -1.95 46.81 -11.13
C SER A 997 -2.48 47.11 -9.71
N ILE A 998 -2.29 46.25 -8.71
CA ILE A 998 -2.76 46.54 -7.35
C ILE A 998 -1.54 46.85 -6.45
N GLN A 999 -1.01 48.06 -6.59
CA GLN A 999 -0.20 48.67 -5.54
C GLN A 999 -1.12 49.25 -4.44
N PRO A 1000 -0.77 49.12 -3.15
CA PRO A 1000 -1.52 49.68 -2.02
C PRO A 1000 -1.30 51.20 -1.86
N SER A 1001 -1.35 51.96 -2.96
CA SER A 1001 -1.09 53.41 -2.99
C SER A 1001 -2.31 54.26 -3.37
N LEU A 1002 -3.46 53.66 -3.71
CA LEU A 1002 -4.66 54.42 -4.11
C LEU A 1002 -5.73 54.64 -3.01
N LEU A 1003 -5.42 54.29 -1.76
CA LEU A 1003 -6.22 54.69 -0.58
C LEU A 1003 -5.42 55.64 0.31
N LYS A 1004 -5.12 56.84 -0.22
CA LYS A 1004 -5.00 58.13 0.53
C LYS A 1004 -4.35 59.21 -0.35
N LYS A 1005 -5.17 60.16 -0.80
CA LYS A 1005 -5.02 61.63 -0.67
C LYS A 1005 -5.70 62.37 -1.83
N GLU A 1006 -6.81 63.04 -1.53
CA GLU A 1006 -7.04 64.39 -2.02
C GLU A 1006 -6.93 65.31 -0.80
N ASP A 1007 -5.82 66.04 -0.73
CA ASP A 1007 -5.57 67.12 0.22
C ASP A 1007 -6.24 68.40 -0.31
N CYS A 1008 -6.86 69.18 0.58
CA CYS A 1008 -6.76 70.63 0.51
C CYS A 1008 -6.82 71.22 1.92
N THR A 1009 -5.69 71.78 2.33
CA THR A 1009 -5.40 72.46 3.61
C THR A 1009 -6.12 73.78 3.77
N GLN A 1010 -6.49 74.15 5.02
CA GLN A 1010 -6.08 75.44 5.62
C GLN A 1010 -6.21 75.45 7.17
N HIS A 1011 -5.09 75.85 7.79
CA HIS A 1011 -4.87 76.57 9.07
C HIS A 1011 -5.13 75.98 10.49
N GLN A 1012 -3.99 75.85 11.19
CA GLN A 1012 -3.63 76.36 12.54
C GLN A 1012 -4.21 75.72 13.84
N ASN A 1013 -3.33 75.01 14.57
CA ASN A 1013 -2.79 75.31 15.93
C ASN A 1013 -2.58 74.07 16.83
N THR A 1014 -1.29 73.81 17.16
CA THR A 1014 -0.64 73.33 18.42
C THR A 1014 -1.34 72.37 19.42
N PRO A 1015 -0.60 71.66 20.30
CA PRO A 1015 0.51 70.71 20.09
C PRO A 1015 0.32 69.39 20.91
N SER A 1016 1.00 68.29 20.61
CA SER A 1016 1.58 67.38 21.64
C SER A 1016 2.29 66.15 21.09
N GLN A 1017 3.53 65.99 21.59
CA GLN A 1017 4.23 64.77 21.98
C GLN A 1017 4.10 63.45 21.19
N GLY A 1018 5.28 62.94 20.80
CA GLY A 1018 5.66 61.57 21.20
C GLY A 1018 5.98 60.59 20.08
N HIS A 1019 7.28 60.45 19.79
CA HIS A 1019 8.03 59.21 19.51
C HIS A 1019 7.43 58.16 18.54
N LYS A 1020 8.04 57.99 17.35
CA LYS A 1020 9.03 56.94 17.03
C LYS A 1020 8.56 55.50 17.30
N ALA A 1021 8.33 54.74 16.22
CA ALA A 1021 8.96 53.43 15.92
C ALA A 1021 8.15 52.71 14.84
N ILE A 1022 8.68 52.54 13.62
CA ILE A 1022 9.46 51.37 13.16
C ILE A 1022 8.55 50.20 12.75
N LYS A 1023 8.55 49.94 11.43
CA LYS A 1023 8.14 48.72 10.76
C LYS A 1023 8.78 47.49 11.42
N ALA A 1024 7.98 46.47 11.73
CA ALA A 1024 8.43 45.09 11.80
C ALA A 1024 7.23 44.15 11.60
N GLY A 1025 7.34 43.15 10.72
CA GLY A 1025 6.32 42.10 10.65
C GLY A 1025 6.17 41.25 9.39
N GLU A 1026 7.17 41.11 8.51
CA GLU A 1026 7.22 40.00 7.54
C GLU A 1026 8.61 39.35 7.59
N GLY A 1027 8.65 38.02 7.75
CA GLY A 1027 9.87 37.22 7.64
C GLY A 1027 10.27 36.49 8.92
N PHE A 1028 9.62 35.36 9.20
CA PHE A 1028 10.20 34.32 10.06
C PHE A 1028 10.22 33.00 9.28
N PHE A 1029 11.39 32.36 9.23
CA PHE A 1029 11.75 31.11 8.54
C PHE A 1029 12.30 31.19 7.11
N SER A 1030 13.33 32.00 6.89
CA SER A 1030 14.35 31.66 5.89
C SER A 1030 15.68 32.39 6.17
N ALA A 1031 16.49 31.86 7.09
CA ALA A 1031 17.95 32.06 7.11
C ALA A 1031 18.55 31.40 8.35
N CYS A 1032 18.90 30.13 8.25
CA CYS A 1032 19.83 29.51 9.20
C CYS A 1032 21.03 29.00 8.41
N ASN A 1033 21.81 29.93 7.84
CA ASN A 1033 23.11 29.67 7.20
C ASN A 1033 23.90 30.97 7.01
N LYS A 1034 24.46 31.50 8.11
CA LYS A 1034 25.72 32.28 8.24
C LYS A 1034 25.68 33.04 9.57
N ILE A 1035 26.52 32.66 10.52
CA ILE A 1035 26.62 33.31 11.83
C ILE A 1035 27.76 34.34 11.76
N THR A 1036 27.36 35.60 11.72
CA THR A 1036 27.98 36.70 12.50
C THR A 1036 26.84 37.65 12.80
N MET A 1037 25.96 37.28 13.76
CA MET A 1037 24.96 38.21 14.27
C MET A 1037 25.65 39.22 15.18
N THR A 1038 25.33 40.50 15.01
CA THR A 1038 25.86 41.56 15.87
C THR A 1038 25.16 41.53 17.23
N LYS A 1039 25.76 42.15 18.25
CA LYS A 1039 25.19 42.20 19.61
C LYS A 1039 23.80 42.85 19.62
N GLU A 1040 23.56 43.87 18.80
CA GLU A 1040 22.24 44.51 18.70
C GLU A 1040 21.18 43.57 18.09
N GLU A 1041 21.54 42.75 17.10
CA GLU A 1041 20.60 41.80 16.47
C GLU A 1041 20.22 40.67 17.43
N VAL A 1042 21.15 40.22 18.28
CA VAL A 1042 20.88 39.23 19.34
C VAL A 1042 19.91 39.81 20.37
N ILE A 1043 20.09 41.07 20.78
CA ILE A 1043 19.19 41.75 21.72
C ILE A 1043 17.80 41.94 21.09
N ALA A 1044 17.71 42.39 19.84
CA ALA A 1044 16.43 42.57 19.14
C ALA A 1044 15.67 41.25 18.97
N THR A 1045 16.38 40.17 18.64
CA THR A 1045 15.81 38.83 18.52
C THR A 1045 15.33 38.31 19.88
N ALA A 1046 16.12 38.50 20.94
CA ALA A 1046 15.72 38.12 22.29
C ALA A 1046 14.46 38.87 22.76
N ILE A 1047 14.33 40.17 22.47
CA ILE A 1047 13.12 40.96 22.78
C ILE A 1047 11.88 40.40 22.06
N GLN A 1048 12.01 40.03 20.78
CA GLN A 1048 10.90 39.45 20.01
C GLN A 1048 10.51 38.06 20.52
N VAL A 1049 11.48 37.23 20.89
CA VAL A 1049 11.24 35.89 21.46
C VAL A 1049 10.55 36.01 22.83
N ILE A 1050 10.93 36.98 23.66
CA ILE A 1050 10.25 37.25 24.94
C ILE A 1050 8.78 37.62 24.69
N ALA A 1051 8.49 38.51 23.74
CA ALA A 1051 7.12 38.93 23.41
C ALA A 1051 6.26 37.76 22.91
N GLY A 1052 6.81 36.91 22.03
CA GLY A 1052 6.15 35.69 21.56
C GLY A 1052 5.91 34.68 22.68
N GLY A 1053 6.90 34.49 23.56
CA GLY A 1053 6.79 33.62 24.74
C GLY A 1053 5.74 34.11 25.74
N GLU A 1054 5.57 35.42 25.93
CA GLU A 1054 4.52 35.97 26.81
C GLU A 1054 3.12 35.78 26.24
N ALA A 1055 2.95 35.92 24.92
CA ALA A 1055 1.68 35.62 24.24
C ALA A 1055 1.32 34.13 24.36
N LEU A 1056 2.30 33.24 24.16
CA LEU A 1056 2.14 31.80 24.32
C LEU A 1056 1.75 31.46 25.77
N VAL A 1057 2.41 32.08 26.76
CA VAL A 1057 2.13 31.84 28.18
C VAL A 1057 0.70 32.28 28.57
N LYS A 1058 0.21 33.40 28.01
CA LYS A 1058 -1.18 33.85 28.22
C LYS A 1058 -2.21 32.94 27.56
N PHE A 1059 -1.93 32.46 26.35
CA PHE A 1059 -2.82 31.59 25.61
C PHE A 1059 -2.92 30.19 26.23
N ALA A 1060 -1.77 29.55 26.45
CA ALA A 1060 -1.72 28.24 27.09
C ALA A 1060 -2.25 28.30 28.52
N GLY A 1061 -2.02 29.39 29.28
CA GLY A 1061 -2.61 29.55 30.61
C GLY A 1061 -4.15 29.65 30.64
N ARG A 1062 -4.80 30.12 29.57
CA ARG A 1062 -6.26 30.05 29.43
C ARG A 1062 -6.72 28.63 29.12
N ILE A 1063 -6.02 27.95 28.21
CA ILE A 1063 -6.32 26.56 27.87
C ILE A 1063 -6.20 25.65 29.09
N THR A 1064 -5.17 25.81 29.92
CA THR A 1064 -5.00 25.06 31.16
C THR A 1064 -6.18 25.25 32.11
N LYS A 1065 -6.75 26.45 32.18
CA LYS A 1065 -7.85 26.79 33.09
C LYS A 1065 -9.19 26.16 32.68
N ASP A 1066 -9.37 25.97 31.37
CA ASP A 1066 -10.60 25.44 30.78
C ASP A 1066 -10.45 23.97 30.32
N CYS A 1067 -9.31 23.32 30.62
CA CYS A 1067 -9.04 21.94 30.24
C CYS A 1067 -9.69 20.96 31.22
N LEU A 1068 -10.53 20.05 30.71
CA LEU A 1068 -11.21 19.01 31.48
C LEU A 1068 -10.30 17.82 31.84
N ASP A 1069 -9.11 17.72 31.22
CA ASP A 1069 -8.11 16.67 31.45
C ASP A 1069 -6.96 17.22 32.33
N GLU A 1070 -6.91 16.77 33.58
CA GLU A 1070 -5.95 17.23 34.58
C GLU A 1070 -4.49 16.91 34.20
N ARG A 1071 -4.22 15.85 33.43
CA ARG A 1071 -2.85 15.51 32.98
C ARG A 1071 -2.38 16.45 31.89
N CYS A 1072 -3.23 16.73 30.90
CA CYS A 1072 -2.92 17.73 29.87
C CYS A 1072 -2.72 19.12 30.46
N ALA A 1073 -3.53 19.49 31.47
CA ALA A 1073 -3.36 20.75 32.20
C ALA A 1073 -2.01 20.80 32.95
N ALA A 1074 -1.63 19.72 33.65
CA ALA A 1074 -0.36 19.65 34.38
C ALA A 1074 0.87 19.72 33.47
N GLU A 1075 0.86 19.03 32.33
CA GLU A 1075 1.94 19.10 31.34
C GLU A 1075 2.05 20.48 30.69
N LEU A 1076 0.91 21.11 30.36
CA LEU A 1076 0.90 22.49 29.87
C LEU A 1076 1.46 23.44 30.92
N LEU A 1077 1.14 23.26 32.20
CA LEU A 1077 1.69 24.06 33.30
C LEU A 1077 3.21 23.93 33.42
N CYS A 1078 3.75 22.72 33.30
CA CYS A 1078 5.19 22.50 33.33
C CYS A 1078 5.89 23.16 32.11
N ALA A 1079 5.27 23.09 30.92
CA ALA A 1079 5.78 23.76 29.73
C ALA A 1079 5.69 25.30 29.83
N LEU A 1080 4.63 25.81 30.47
CA LEU A 1080 4.43 27.23 30.77
C LEU A 1080 5.52 27.75 31.72
N GLU A 1081 5.88 27.01 32.77
CA GLU A 1081 6.97 27.39 33.67
C GLU A 1081 8.32 27.42 32.96
N LYS A 1082 8.64 26.42 32.13
CA LYS A 1082 9.87 26.42 31.33
C LYS A 1082 9.94 27.62 30.39
N THR A 1083 8.83 27.96 29.74
CA THR A 1083 8.75 29.13 28.85
C THR A 1083 8.92 30.44 29.62
N LYS A 1084 8.35 30.56 30.82
CA LYS A 1084 8.58 31.72 31.72
C LYS A 1084 10.05 31.84 32.14
N THR A 1085 10.71 30.73 32.48
CA THR A 1085 12.13 30.71 32.85
C THR A 1085 13.02 31.13 31.68
N ILE A 1086 12.74 30.63 30.47
CA ILE A 1086 13.47 31.02 29.26
C ILE A 1086 13.27 32.51 28.96
N ASN A 1087 12.04 33.02 29.05
CA ASN A 1087 11.76 34.45 28.91
C ASN A 1087 12.50 35.31 29.95
N TYR A 1088 12.60 34.83 31.19
CA TYR A 1088 13.36 35.49 32.25
C TYR A 1088 14.86 35.53 31.95
N GLN A 1089 15.43 34.41 31.49
CA GLN A 1089 16.85 34.36 31.08
C GLN A 1089 17.13 35.25 29.87
N LEU A 1090 16.25 35.26 28.87
CA LEU A 1090 16.37 36.17 27.73
C LEU A 1090 16.24 37.63 28.16
N ARG A 1091 15.39 37.95 29.14
CA ARG A 1091 15.29 39.31 29.70
C ARG A 1091 16.60 39.79 30.34
N ILE A 1092 17.37 38.88 30.94
CA ILE A 1092 18.71 39.20 31.48
C ILE A 1092 19.67 39.54 30.34
N ILE A 1093 19.57 38.86 29.20
CA ILE A 1093 20.42 39.09 28.02
C ILE A 1093 20.06 40.40 27.30
N THR A 1094 18.81 40.88 27.43
CA THR A 1094 18.35 42.14 26.83
C THR A 1094 18.59 43.38 27.68
N ARG A 1095 19.12 43.23 28.90
CA ARG A 1095 19.62 44.33 29.75
C ARG A 1095 21.10 44.54 29.47
#